data_AF-A0A8J5PTL8-F1
#
_entry.id   AF-A0A8J5PTL8-F1
#
_cell.length_a   1.000
_cell.length_b   1.000
_cell.length_c   1.000
_cell.angle_alpha   90.00
_cell.angle_beta   90.00
_cell.angle_gamma   90.00
#
_symmetry.space_group_name_H-M   'P 1'
#
loop_
_entity.id
_entity.type
_entity.pdbx_description
1 polymer ?
#
loop_
_entity_poly.entity_id
_entity_poly.type
_entity_poly.pdbx_seq_one_letter_code
_entity_poly.pdbx_strand_id
1 'polypeptide(L)'
;MNTLHPSRLENEDAKKVFDELEKEILNFSDRIFQSKPPADSSQATFTLSERVVASKAGSGSFPEEVVVCPKACLHESTVKKKTKVFKCRCCCVDEPHSDGLTYKLIKGKSFLREELHPSGLRKWFIMTLKPETLQLVIVRLSEVSPIYSREVEILSKIIASQGISSERGIGTTVRPRTMEMIQNDWVFPSTKIMKVILHSFNTTTLLPRPSSVELKHFGVLQSPHTEKDVGQQALTNLLPQSYFCILSRGSHSDEEDWEVRVNSYTRICHETNPLGRLVVTLQNTTVPQTMTQGQQGPEGDVHFYFDLREDAQLFAAYLKAAQDRLREMFVRGPMENEKIVDSRLFDADYSLRTQANGWREFPIPAEDDTQARIRFMLVVLQEDGEQRYKAIMSREGYADAVCIDFKDKTPQISQRGLLRSLEDIEVWISDYDANGKSVVSQMSWGDLTRRGTKPRSLRATFIKSENEGTAGDWLDEVDDLIRAMRGDRKDPYERVKIAIIDSGLHDRERDRYQTEYKDFTGVPTNDSWHGTCCAGIIQGMYEEARLYIARVFERDHADEIEGPLRMARAIHWAIEPPCSVDIISISAGFRNYSKELDDAVTRAKAAGVLVVAAASNWQNTNTVAFPARHNLSTMCIYSTNTGNQSSSFNPEPRADTQNFAILGEGFQHPDQRRNERMSGTSMATAVAAGLAARIVDFSRQNDNKASIFRAQDVGKLPGMLAIFSAMSKPAGNLRYISPLELLPLRHGVSREADRQRVREVLSQAMERAN
;
A
#
# COMPACT_ATOMS: atom_id res chain seq x y z
N MET A 1 -35.70 15.76 -31.81
CA MET A 1 -34.65 16.66 -32.33
C MET A 1 -34.05 17.37 -31.10
N ASN A 2 -32.87 17.08 -30.56
CA ASN A 2 -31.62 16.56 -31.12
C ASN A 2 -31.01 15.54 -30.15
N THR A 3 -30.96 14.26 -30.54
CA THR A 3 -29.98 13.32 -30.00
C THR A 3 -28.64 13.71 -30.60
N LEU A 4 -27.84 14.48 -29.86
CA LEU A 4 -26.48 14.84 -30.26
C LEU A 4 -25.67 13.55 -30.39
N HIS A 5 -25.42 13.13 -31.63
CA HIS A 5 -24.30 12.25 -31.92
C HIS A 5 -23.03 12.94 -31.38
N PRO A 6 -22.16 12.23 -30.63
CA PRO A 6 -20.92 12.80 -30.14
C PRO A 6 -20.10 13.34 -31.30
N SER A 7 -19.53 14.52 -31.13
CA SER A 7 -18.88 15.24 -32.22
C SER A 7 -17.64 14.46 -32.68
N ARG A 8 -17.42 14.40 -34.00
CA ARG A 8 -16.18 13.88 -34.61
C ARG A 8 -14.92 14.51 -33.99
N LEU A 9 -15.06 15.71 -33.42
CA LEU A 9 -14.05 16.48 -32.71
C LEU A 9 -13.51 15.77 -31.45
N GLU A 10 -14.36 15.18 -30.60
CA GLU A 10 -13.91 14.56 -29.32
C GLU A 10 -13.02 13.34 -29.56
N ASN A 11 -13.36 12.54 -30.58
CA ASN A 11 -12.52 11.41 -31.00
C ASN A 11 -11.20 11.88 -31.66
N GLU A 12 -11.19 13.03 -32.33
CA GLU A 12 -9.97 13.63 -32.87
C GLU A 12 -9.08 14.20 -31.76
N ASP A 13 -9.67 14.82 -30.74
CA ASP A 13 -8.97 15.29 -29.54
C ASP A 13 -8.35 14.12 -28.77
N ALA A 14 -9.10 13.04 -28.54
CA ALA A 14 -8.58 11.84 -27.88
C ALA A 14 -7.44 11.20 -28.66
N LYS A 15 -7.55 11.12 -30.00
CA LYS A 15 -6.46 10.63 -30.85
C LYS A 15 -5.22 11.51 -30.79
N LYS A 16 -5.40 12.83 -30.76
CA LYS A 16 -4.28 13.78 -30.64
C LYS A 16 -3.56 13.63 -29.31
N VAL A 17 -4.30 13.51 -28.19
CA VAL A 17 -3.73 13.24 -26.86
C VAL A 17 -3.02 11.89 -26.85
N PHE A 18 -3.61 10.87 -27.48
CA PHE A 18 -3.02 9.53 -27.58
C PHE A 18 -1.73 9.52 -28.42
N ASP A 19 -1.67 10.27 -29.52
CA ASP A 19 -0.47 10.41 -30.34
C ASP A 19 0.65 11.21 -29.62
N GLU A 20 0.29 12.21 -28.81
CA GLU A 20 1.25 12.94 -27.94
C GLU A 20 1.77 12.02 -26.84
N LEU A 21 0.87 11.27 -26.20
CA LEU A 21 1.20 10.29 -25.16
C LEU A 21 2.15 9.22 -25.68
N GLU A 22 1.86 8.67 -26.87
CA GLU A 22 2.69 7.67 -27.51
C GLU A 22 4.12 8.20 -27.69
N LYS A 23 4.29 9.41 -28.25
CA LYS A 23 5.62 10.00 -28.46
C LYS A 23 6.39 10.19 -27.16
N GLU A 24 5.72 10.72 -26.13
CA GLU A 24 6.36 10.94 -24.85
C GLU A 24 6.77 9.62 -24.21
N ILE A 25 5.90 8.61 -24.22
CA ILE A 25 6.19 7.35 -23.55
C ILE A 25 7.22 6.50 -24.32
N LEU A 26 7.20 6.53 -25.65
CA LEU A 26 8.23 5.86 -26.45
C LEU A 26 9.64 6.41 -26.17
N ASN A 27 9.78 7.67 -25.76
CA ASN A 27 11.08 8.21 -25.32
C ASN A 27 11.57 7.61 -23.98
N PHE A 28 10.70 6.96 -23.20
CA PHE A 28 10.98 6.44 -21.87
C PHE A 28 10.63 4.95 -21.70
N SER A 29 10.31 4.22 -22.77
CA SER A 29 9.81 2.84 -22.71
C SER A 29 10.74 1.91 -21.94
N ASP A 30 12.05 2.00 -22.18
CA ASP A 30 13.09 1.20 -21.54
C ASP A 30 13.23 1.48 -20.04
N ARG A 31 12.75 2.66 -19.59
CA ARG A 31 12.76 3.08 -18.19
C ARG A 31 11.47 2.70 -17.48
N ILE A 32 10.36 2.72 -18.20
CA ILE A 32 9.02 2.49 -17.65
C ILE A 32 8.83 1.02 -17.32
N PHE A 33 9.28 0.15 -18.21
CA PHE A 33 9.17 -1.28 -18.05
C PHE A 33 10.53 -1.85 -17.60
N GLN A 34 10.62 -2.27 -16.33
CA GLN A 34 11.90 -2.73 -15.77
C GLN A 34 12.43 -3.95 -16.54
N SER A 35 13.74 -3.96 -16.82
CA SER A 35 14.49 -5.09 -17.37
C SER A 35 14.70 -6.18 -16.30
N LYS A 36 13.62 -6.69 -15.70
CA LYS A 36 13.71 -7.93 -14.95
C LYS A 36 13.67 -9.08 -15.96
N PRO A 37 14.59 -10.04 -15.90
CA PRO A 37 14.44 -11.26 -16.69
C PRO A 37 13.08 -11.87 -16.36
N PRO A 38 12.38 -12.48 -17.34
CA PRO A 38 11.15 -13.20 -17.05
C PRO A 38 11.44 -14.16 -15.89
N ALA A 39 10.60 -14.13 -14.85
CA ALA A 39 10.73 -15.08 -13.75
C ALA A 39 10.82 -16.49 -14.34
N ASP A 40 11.79 -17.28 -13.88
CA ASP A 40 12.18 -18.54 -14.51
C ASP A 40 10.96 -19.45 -14.70
N SER A 41 10.44 -19.47 -15.94
CA SER A 41 9.21 -20.20 -16.28
C SER A 41 9.37 -21.71 -16.13
N SER A 42 10.62 -22.19 -16.03
CA SER A 42 10.94 -23.61 -15.82
C SER A 42 10.61 -24.11 -14.41
N GLN A 43 10.50 -23.20 -13.42
CA GLN A 43 10.17 -23.54 -12.03
C GLN A 43 8.73 -23.16 -11.62
N ALA A 44 8.00 -22.49 -12.50
CA ALA A 44 6.62 -22.10 -12.24
C ALA A 44 5.70 -23.33 -12.25
N THR A 45 5.01 -23.59 -11.13
CA THR A 45 4.08 -24.72 -11.02
C THR A 45 2.76 -24.29 -10.41
N PHE A 46 1.75 -25.16 -10.46
CA PHE A 46 0.47 -25.00 -9.78
C PHE A 46 -0.04 -26.37 -9.32
N THR A 47 -0.91 -26.37 -8.31
CA THR A 47 -1.59 -27.58 -7.87
C THR A 47 -2.81 -27.84 -8.75
N LEU A 48 -2.83 -29.01 -9.38
CA LEU A 48 -3.92 -29.52 -10.20
C LEU A 48 -4.74 -30.56 -9.42
N SER A 49 -6.03 -30.29 -9.24
CA SER A 49 -6.96 -31.21 -8.61
C SER A 49 -8.16 -31.52 -9.51
N GLU A 50 -8.76 -32.69 -9.29
CA GLU A 50 -9.91 -33.19 -10.03
C GLU A 50 -11.08 -33.45 -9.09
N ARG A 51 -12.29 -33.17 -9.57
CA ARG A 51 -13.53 -33.59 -8.93
C ARG A 51 -14.49 -34.15 -9.96
N VAL A 52 -14.96 -35.38 -9.74
CA VAL A 52 -15.93 -36.04 -10.63
C VAL A 52 -17.31 -35.42 -10.45
N VAL A 53 -17.98 -35.09 -11.55
CA VAL A 53 -19.36 -34.59 -11.51
C VAL A 53 -20.32 -35.77 -11.39
N ALA A 54 -20.87 -36.02 -10.21
CA ALA A 54 -21.78 -37.13 -9.95
C ALA A 54 -23.07 -37.02 -10.77
N SER A 55 -23.48 -38.12 -11.43
CA SER A 55 -24.64 -38.16 -12.33
C SER A 55 -25.98 -38.48 -11.66
N LYS A 56 -26.04 -38.64 -10.32
CA LYS A 56 -27.27 -38.99 -9.60
C LYS A 56 -27.51 -38.09 -8.39
N ALA A 57 -28.60 -37.34 -8.44
CA ALA A 57 -29.24 -36.75 -7.26
C ALA A 57 -29.81 -37.89 -6.41
N GLY A 58 -29.13 -38.25 -5.31
CA GLY A 58 -29.62 -39.34 -4.45
C GLY A 58 -28.74 -39.75 -3.27
N SER A 59 -27.44 -39.41 -3.24
CA SER A 59 -26.59 -39.62 -2.06
C SER A 59 -26.03 -38.28 -1.59
N GLY A 60 -26.36 -37.89 -0.35
CA GLY A 60 -25.97 -36.61 0.28
C GLY A 60 -24.48 -36.43 0.58
N SER A 61 -23.59 -37.14 -0.10
CA SER A 61 -22.14 -36.93 -0.03
C SER A 61 -21.62 -36.62 -1.42
N PHE A 62 -21.12 -35.40 -1.61
CA PHE A 62 -20.41 -35.06 -2.83
C PHE A 62 -19.06 -35.79 -2.86
N PRO A 63 -18.59 -36.26 -4.03
CA PRO A 63 -17.26 -36.86 -4.13
C PRO A 63 -16.18 -35.83 -3.75
N GLU A 64 -15.22 -36.27 -2.93
CA GLU A 64 -14.08 -35.48 -2.46
C GLU A 64 -13.20 -35.04 -3.64
N GLU A 65 -12.62 -33.85 -3.51
CA GLU A 65 -11.63 -33.33 -4.45
C GLU A 65 -10.31 -34.08 -4.26
N VAL A 66 -9.74 -34.58 -5.36
CA VAL A 66 -8.49 -35.34 -5.33
C VAL A 66 -7.40 -34.50 -5.98
N VAL A 67 -6.30 -34.27 -5.26
CA VAL A 67 -5.09 -33.66 -5.83
C VAL A 67 -4.45 -34.66 -6.77
N VAL A 68 -4.38 -34.32 -8.05
CA VAL A 68 -3.84 -35.19 -9.10
C VAL A 68 -2.37 -34.91 -9.35
N CYS A 69 -1.96 -33.65 -9.25
CA CYS A 69 -0.55 -33.28 -9.29
C CYS A 69 -0.32 -31.99 -8.48
N PRO A 70 0.53 -32.02 -7.44
CA PRO A 70 0.83 -30.83 -6.63
C PRO A 70 1.75 -29.83 -7.35
N LYS A 71 2.51 -30.27 -8.35
CA LYS A 71 3.42 -29.44 -9.15
C LYS A 71 3.18 -29.68 -10.63
N ALA A 72 2.08 -29.17 -11.14
CA ALA A 72 1.75 -29.20 -12.56
C ALA A 72 2.19 -27.90 -13.26
N CYS A 73 2.49 -28.02 -14.56
CA CYS A 73 2.92 -26.93 -15.43
C CYS A 73 2.04 -26.94 -16.69
N LEU A 74 1.69 -25.79 -17.27
CA LEU A 74 0.88 -25.78 -18.50
C LEU A 74 1.70 -26.32 -19.68
N HIS A 75 1.14 -27.25 -20.46
CA HIS A 75 1.78 -27.75 -21.67
C HIS A 75 1.58 -26.74 -22.82
N GLU A 76 2.61 -26.46 -23.61
CA GLU A 76 2.58 -25.46 -24.71
C GLU A 76 1.43 -25.67 -25.72
N SER A 77 1.03 -26.93 -25.95
CA SER A 77 -0.11 -27.26 -26.82
C SER A 77 -1.45 -26.71 -26.34
N THR A 78 -1.61 -26.47 -25.04
CA THR A 78 -2.86 -26.03 -24.41
C THR A 78 -3.28 -24.63 -24.87
N VAL A 79 -2.30 -23.80 -25.21
CA VAL A 79 -2.49 -22.39 -25.57
C VAL A 79 -2.50 -22.20 -27.11
N LYS A 80 -2.32 -23.27 -27.89
CA LYS A 80 -2.37 -23.21 -29.35
C LYS A 80 -3.79 -22.91 -29.86
N LYS A 81 -3.88 -22.13 -30.93
CA LYS A 81 -5.15 -21.74 -31.56
C LYS A 81 -5.94 -23.00 -31.98
N LYS A 82 -7.24 -23.07 -31.64
CA LYS A 82 -8.16 -24.20 -31.91
C LYS A 82 -7.91 -25.50 -31.12
N THR A 83 -7.14 -25.45 -30.04
CA THR A 83 -6.93 -26.62 -29.19
C THR A 83 -8.24 -27.15 -28.60
N LYS A 84 -8.46 -28.48 -28.73
CA LYS A 84 -9.62 -29.20 -28.18
C LYS A 84 -9.31 -29.89 -26.83
N VAL A 85 -8.11 -29.70 -26.30
CA VAL A 85 -7.57 -30.46 -25.18
C VAL A 85 -6.82 -29.52 -24.22
N PHE A 86 -7.22 -29.52 -22.96
CA PHE A 86 -6.45 -28.91 -21.88
C PHE A 86 -5.40 -29.92 -21.39
N LYS A 87 -4.11 -29.62 -21.54
CA LYS A 87 -3.00 -30.51 -21.18
C LYS A 87 -2.02 -29.84 -20.22
N CYS A 88 -1.62 -30.56 -19.17
CA CYS A 88 -0.57 -30.15 -18.25
C CYS A 88 0.63 -31.13 -18.34
N ARG A 89 1.80 -30.67 -17.89
CA ARG A 89 2.99 -31.49 -17.63
C ARG A 89 3.15 -31.64 -16.12
N CYS A 90 3.57 -32.82 -15.70
CA CYS A 90 3.98 -33.06 -14.31
C CYS A 90 5.41 -32.54 -14.12
N CYS A 91 5.64 -31.79 -13.05
CA CYS A 91 6.95 -31.26 -12.65
C CYS A 91 7.44 -31.90 -11.31
N CYS A 92 6.81 -33.01 -10.88
CA CYS A 92 7.27 -33.84 -9.77
C CYS A 92 8.33 -34.85 -10.23
N VAL A 93 9.33 -35.13 -9.39
CA VAL A 93 10.37 -36.13 -9.65
C VAL A 93 9.87 -37.50 -9.20
N ASP A 94 9.97 -38.52 -10.06
CA ASP A 94 9.69 -39.94 -9.79
C ASP A 94 8.27 -40.33 -9.31
N GLU A 95 7.22 -39.63 -9.77
CA GLU A 95 5.82 -39.94 -9.39
C GLU A 95 4.96 -40.49 -10.55
N PRO A 96 4.05 -41.46 -10.30
CA PRO A 96 3.31 -42.22 -11.32
C PRO A 96 2.15 -41.46 -11.99
N HIS A 97 1.86 -40.21 -11.57
CA HIS A 97 0.75 -39.42 -12.12
C HIS A 97 1.11 -38.62 -13.40
N SER A 98 2.25 -38.90 -14.04
CA SER A 98 2.74 -38.19 -15.24
C SER A 98 1.83 -38.31 -16.47
N ASP A 99 1.09 -39.40 -16.61
CA ASP A 99 0.39 -39.76 -17.85
C ASP A 99 -1.10 -39.34 -17.88
N GLY A 100 -1.64 -38.85 -16.75
CA GLY A 100 -3.07 -38.58 -16.57
C GLY A 100 -3.51 -37.11 -16.67
N LEU A 101 -2.64 -36.18 -17.06
CA LEU A 101 -2.88 -34.73 -17.00
C LEU A 101 -3.44 -34.13 -18.29
N THR A 102 -4.25 -34.89 -19.02
CA THR A 102 -4.84 -34.49 -20.31
C THR A 102 -6.35 -34.53 -20.22
N TYR A 103 -7.02 -33.46 -20.64
CA TYR A 103 -8.47 -33.30 -20.52
C TYR A 103 -9.09 -32.78 -21.81
N LYS A 104 -10.21 -33.33 -22.23
CA LYS A 104 -10.90 -32.89 -23.45
C LYS A 104 -11.86 -31.74 -23.14
N LEU A 105 -11.74 -30.66 -23.90
CA LEU A 105 -12.68 -29.54 -23.87
C LEU A 105 -13.96 -29.92 -24.64
N ILE A 106 -15.11 -29.63 -24.05
CA ILE A 106 -16.42 -29.93 -24.60
C ILE A 106 -16.95 -28.66 -25.27
N LYS A 107 -17.06 -28.69 -26.60
CA LYS A 107 -17.58 -27.57 -27.40
C LYS A 107 -18.93 -27.09 -26.84
N GLY A 108 -18.99 -25.84 -26.40
CA GLY A 108 -20.20 -25.20 -25.89
C GLY A 108 -20.70 -25.66 -24.53
N LYS A 109 -19.97 -26.53 -23.84
CA LYS A 109 -20.25 -26.90 -22.45
C LYS A 109 -19.09 -26.54 -21.52
N SER A 110 -17.84 -26.68 -21.96
CA SER A 110 -16.70 -26.25 -21.15
C SER A 110 -16.74 -24.75 -20.88
N PHE A 111 -16.41 -24.38 -19.65
CA PHE A 111 -16.22 -23.00 -19.20
C PHE A 111 -14.97 -22.95 -18.33
N LEU A 112 -14.39 -21.75 -18.21
CA LEU A 112 -13.31 -21.46 -17.28
C LEU A 112 -13.80 -20.34 -16.36
N ARG A 113 -13.82 -20.60 -15.06
CA ARG A 113 -14.26 -19.64 -14.04
C ARG A 113 -13.12 -19.36 -13.08
N GLU A 114 -12.89 -18.09 -12.76
CA GLU A 114 -12.00 -17.66 -11.68
C GLU A 114 -12.79 -17.53 -10.37
N GLU A 115 -12.24 -18.05 -9.27
CA GLU A 115 -12.74 -17.81 -7.91
C GLU A 115 -11.65 -17.11 -7.08
N LEU A 116 -12.10 -16.18 -6.25
CA LEU A 116 -11.26 -15.41 -5.35
C LEU A 116 -11.58 -15.81 -3.90
N HIS A 117 -10.57 -16.14 -3.12
CA HIS A 117 -10.71 -16.40 -1.68
C HIS A 117 -10.80 -15.08 -0.89
N PRO A 118 -11.42 -15.05 0.31
CA PRO A 118 -11.35 -13.91 1.24
C PRO A 118 -9.93 -13.42 1.56
N SER A 119 -8.91 -14.27 1.45
CA SER A 119 -7.50 -13.88 1.63
C SER A 119 -6.83 -13.33 0.36
N GLY A 120 -7.55 -13.24 -0.76
CA GLY A 120 -7.05 -12.76 -2.06
C GLY A 120 -6.32 -13.81 -2.91
N LEU A 121 -6.33 -15.09 -2.50
CA LEU A 121 -5.84 -16.20 -3.32
C LEU A 121 -6.79 -16.49 -4.48
N ARG A 122 -6.25 -16.97 -5.60
CA ARG A 122 -7.00 -17.23 -6.84
C ARG A 122 -7.03 -18.73 -7.16
N LYS A 123 -8.17 -19.19 -7.67
CA LYS A 123 -8.35 -20.53 -8.22
C LYS A 123 -9.09 -20.44 -9.55
N TRP A 124 -8.82 -21.39 -10.44
CA TRP A 124 -9.55 -21.52 -11.70
C TRP A 124 -10.17 -22.90 -11.82
N PHE A 125 -11.38 -22.93 -12.39
CA PHE A 125 -12.20 -24.12 -12.52
C PHE A 125 -12.52 -24.32 -13.99
N ILE A 126 -12.25 -25.51 -14.50
CA ILE A 126 -12.47 -25.87 -15.89
C ILE A 126 -13.32 -27.13 -15.93
N MET A 127 -14.49 -27.06 -16.57
CA MET A 127 -15.30 -28.26 -16.81
C MET A 127 -14.79 -28.98 -18.06
N THR A 128 -14.35 -30.23 -17.90
CA THR A 128 -13.72 -31.03 -18.97
C THR A 128 -14.19 -32.49 -18.93
N LEU A 129 -13.77 -33.26 -19.94
CA LEU A 129 -13.99 -34.70 -20.01
C LEU A 129 -12.64 -35.42 -19.86
N LYS A 130 -12.54 -36.38 -18.94
CA LYS A 130 -11.34 -37.22 -18.79
C LYS A 130 -11.26 -38.24 -19.95
N PRO A 131 -10.20 -38.25 -20.77
CA PRO A 131 -10.14 -39.07 -21.99
C PRO A 131 -10.26 -40.57 -21.74
N GLU A 132 -9.67 -41.07 -20.66
CA GLU A 132 -9.57 -42.51 -20.36
C GLU A 132 -10.89 -43.09 -19.88
N THR A 133 -11.64 -42.32 -19.08
CA THR A 133 -12.87 -42.79 -18.42
C THR A 133 -14.15 -42.22 -19.05
N LEU A 134 -14.03 -41.23 -19.94
CA LEU A 134 -15.14 -40.43 -20.48
C LEU A 134 -16.04 -39.83 -19.38
N GLN A 135 -15.50 -39.62 -18.18
CA GLN A 135 -16.21 -38.99 -17.07
C GLN A 135 -16.10 -37.47 -17.15
N LEU A 136 -17.19 -36.79 -16.78
CA LEU A 136 -17.20 -35.33 -16.64
C LEU A 136 -16.48 -34.97 -15.34
N VAL A 137 -15.45 -34.14 -15.43
CA VAL A 137 -14.62 -33.72 -14.31
C VAL A 137 -14.50 -32.20 -14.27
N ILE A 138 -14.47 -31.65 -13.06
CA ILE A 138 -14.06 -30.27 -12.82
C ILE A 138 -12.59 -30.31 -12.46
N VAL A 139 -11.78 -29.71 -13.34
CA VAL A 139 -10.34 -29.54 -13.14
C VAL A 139 -10.11 -28.21 -12.46
N ARG A 140 -9.32 -28.22 -11.39
CA ARG A 140 -9.05 -27.07 -10.55
C ARG A 140 -7.56 -26.74 -10.59
N LEU A 141 -7.28 -25.47 -10.84
CA LEU A 141 -5.95 -24.90 -10.82
C LEU A 141 -5.85 -24.01 -9.59
N SER A 142 -4.94 -24.36 -8.69
CA SER A 142 -4.71 -23.63 -7.44
C SER A 142 -3.24 -23.27 -7.29
N GLU A 143 -2.96 -22.15 -6.61
CA GLU A 143 -1.60 -21.63 -6.45
C GLU A 143 -0.93 -21.34 -7.81
N VAL A 144 -1.70 -20.88 -8.79
CA VAL A 144 -1.17 -20.62 -10.13
C VAL A 144 -0.18 -19.48 -10.09
N SER A 145 1.09 -19.81 -10.39
CA SER A 145 2.13 -18.81 -10.58
C SER A 145 1.68 -17.74 -11.57
N PRO A 146 1.83 -16.44 -11.25
CA PRO A 146 1.26 -15.40 -12.10
C PRO A 146 1.83 -15.30 -13.51
N ILE A 147 2.96 -15.97 -13.77
CA ILE A 147 3.47 -16.24 -15.13
C ILE A 147 2.38 -16.88 -15.99
N TYR A 148 1.63 -17.86 -15.45
CA TYR A 148 0.58 -18.57 -16.19
C TYR A 148 -0.74 -17.81 -16.33
N SER A 149 -0.87 -16.60 -15.77
CA SER A 149 -2.12 -15.83 -15.81
C SER A 149 -2.57 -15.56 -17.25
N ARG A 150 -1.62 -15.24 -18.14
CA ARG A 150 -1.90 -14.96 -19.55
C ARG A 150 -2.33 -16.23 -20.29
N GLU A 151 -1.69 -17.36 -20.04
CA GLU A 151 -2.02 -18.65 -20.64
C GLU A 151 -3.42 -19.11 -20.21
N VAL A 152 -3.77 -18.90 -18.95
CA VAL A 152 -5.12 -19.16 -18.43
C VAL A 152 -6.15 -18.22 -19.07
N GLU A 153 -5.82 -16.94 -19.28
CA GLU A 153 -6.68 -15.99 -20.01
C GLU A 153 -6.84 -16.36 -21.49
N ILE A 154 -5.76 -16.78 -22.17
CA ILE A 154 -5.84 -17.26 -23.56
C ILE A 154 -6.69 -18.52 -23.63
N LEU A 155 -6.51 -19.45 -22.68
CA LEU A 155 -7.34 -20.65 -22.58
C LEU A 155 -8.81 -20.29 -22.39
N SER A 156 -9.14 -19.29 -21.56
CA SER A 156 -10.48 -18.75 -21.42
C SER A 156 -11.06 -18.28 -22.76
N LYS A 157 -10.28 -17.50 -23.52
CA LYS A 157 -10.66 -17.04 -24.87
C LYS A 157 -10.85 -18.20 -25.86
N ILE A 158 -9.99 -19.24 -25.79
CA ILE A 158 -10.12 -20.45 -26.62
C ILE A 158 -11.42 -21.18 -26.29
N ILE A 159 -11.71 -21.43 -25.00
CA ILE A 159 -12.94 -22.10 -24.56
C ILE A 159 -14.17 -21.32 -25.02
N ALA A 160 -14.16 -19.99 -24.87
CA ALA A 160 -15.23 -19.12 -25.32
C ALA A 160 -15.44 -19.16 -26.85
N SER A 161 -14.35 -19.12 -27.63
CA SER A 161 -14.40 -19.14 -29.10
C SER A 161 -14.99 -20.41 -29.70
N GLN A 162 -15.10 -21.48 -28.90
CA GLN A 162 -15.69 -22.75 -29.35
C GLN A 162 -17.23 -22.71 -29.40
N GLY A 163 -17.85 -21.65 -28.87
CA GLY A 163 -19.28 -21.31 -28.99
C GLY A 163 -20.21 -22.24 -28.20
N ILE A 164 -21.35 -21.74 -27.73
CA ILE A 164 -22.44 -22.58 -27.19
C ILE A 164 -23.09 -23.29 -28.38
N SER A 165 -23.06 -24.62 -28.41
CA SER A 165 -23.83 -25.38 -29.41
C SER A 165 -25.31 -25.33 -29.03
N SER A 166 -26.16 -24.81 -29.92
CA SER A 166 -27.62 -24.93 -29.83
C SER A 166 -28.13 -26.32 -30.23
N GLU A 167 -27.25 -27.25 -30.61
CA GLU A 167 -27.65 -28.58 -31.06
C GLU A 167 -27.85 -29.55 -29.88
N ARG A 168 -29.05 -30.15 -29.83
CA ARG A 168 -29.39 -31.29 -28.98
C ARG A 168 -28.48 -32.47 -29.33
N GLY A 169 -27.36 -32.59 -28.64
CA GLY A 169 -26.42 -33.70 -28.78
C GLY A 169 -25.85 -34.12 -27.43
N ILE A 170 -26.13 -35.36 -27.05
CA ILE A 170 -25.84 -36.04 -25.76
C ILE A 170 -26.75 -35.54 -24.62
N GLY A 171 -27.65 -36.44 -24.17
CA GLY A 171 -28.78 -36.24 -23.27
C GLY A 171 -28.45 -35.84 -21.82
N THR A 172 -27.66 -34.79 -21.64
CA THR A 172 -27.52 -34.04 -20.39
C THR A 172 -27.69 -32.57 -20.73
N THR A 173 -28.92 -32.07 -20.56
CA THR A 173 -29.21 -30.64 -20.47
C THR A 173 -28.49 -30.13 -19.22
N VAL A 174 -27.43 -29.34 -19.41
CA VAL A 174 -26.81 -28.59 -18.32
C VAL A 174 -27.83 -27.53 -17.90
N ARG A 175 -28.59 -27.81 -16.83
CA ARG A 175 -29.53 -26.83 -16.26
C ARG A 175 -28.73 -25.75 -15.52
N PRO A 176 -29.25 -24.53 -15.35
CA PRO A 176 -28.61 -23.49 -14.52
C PRO A 176 -28.21 -23.99 -13.12
N ARG A 177 -28.98 -24.93 -12.56
CA ARG A 177 -28.69 -25.62 -11.28
C ARG A 177 -27.39 -26.44 -11.27
N THR A 178 -26.82 -26.83 -12.41
CA THR A 178 -25.53 -27.54 -12.46
C THR A 178 -24.34 -26.60 -12.16
N MET A 179 -24.49 -25.28 -12.36
CA MET A 179 -23.50 -24.28 -11.92
C MET A 179 -23.58 -23.97 -10.42
N GLU A 180 -24.78 -24.05 -9.82
CA GLU A 180 -24.99 -23.92 -8.36
C GLU A 180 -24.40 -25.09 -7.56
N MET A 181 -24.15 -26.25 -8.20
CA MET A 181 -23.49 -27.41 -7.58
C MET A 181 -21.99 -27.20 -7.30
N ILE A 182 -21.42 -26.05 -7.68
CA ILE A 182 -20.05 -25.63 -7.38
C ILE A 182 -20.08 -24.61 -6.22
N GLN A 183 -20.83 -24.90 -5.15
CA GLN A 183 -20.60 -24.23 -3.87
C GLN A 183 -19.32 -24.82 -3.28
N ASN A 184 -18.26 -24.00 -3.22
CA ASN A 184 -17.02 -24.31 -2.52
C ASN A 184 -16.81 -23.29 -1.39
N ASP A 185 -15.99 -23.67 -0.40
CA ASP A 185 -15.59 -22.84 0.74
C ASP A 185 -14.80 -21.56 0.39
N TRP A 186 -14.61 -21.27 -0.91
CA TRP A 186 -13.82 -20.14 -1.42
C TRP A 186 -14.62 -18.86 -1.66
N VAL A 187 -15.95 -18.93 -1.66
CA VAL A 187 -16.83 -17.76 -1.75
C VAL A 187 -17.25 -17.33 -0.35
N PHE A 188 -17.46 -16.02 -0.12
CA PHE A 188 -17.98 -15.57 1.16
C PHE A 188 -19.39 -16.13 1.41
N PRO A 189 -19.62 -16.83 2.54
CA PRO A 189 -20.92 -17.42 2.84
C PRO A 189 -21.95 -16.34 3.17
N SER A 190 -22.91 -16.14 2.27
CA SER A 190 -23.99 -15.13 2.39
C SER A 190 -24.82 -15.27 3.66
N THR A 191 -24.92 -16.49 4.22
CA THR A 191 -25.59 -16.78 5.50
C THR A 191 -25.01 -16.05 6.70
N LYS A 192 -23.76 -15.57 6.63
CA LYS A 192 -23.14 -14.76 7.68
C LYS A 192 -23.62 -13.31 7.70
N ILE A 193 -24.28 -12.84 6.63
CA ILE A 193 -24.84 -11.49 6.53
C ILE A 193 -26.22 -11.49 7.19
N MET A 194 -26.34 -10.82 8.33
CA MET A 194 -27.56 -10.84 9.12
C MET A 194 -28.61 -9.86 8.62
N LYS A 195 -28.17 -8.68 8.21
CA LYS A 195 -29.04 -7.58 7.80
C LYS A 195 -28.32 -6.70 6.80
N VAL A 196 -29.04 -6.22 5.78
CA VAL A 196 -28.56 -5.25 4.80
C VAL A 196 -29.48 -4.04 4.81
N ILE A 197 -28.93 -2.84 4.97
CA ILE A 197 -29.70 -1.59 5.00
C ILE A 197 -29.18 -0.66 3.90
N LEU A 198 -30.07 -0.17 3.05
CA LEU A 198 -29.79 0.86 2.06
C LEU A 198 -30.22 2.22 2.61
N HIS A 199 -29.30 3.18 2.64
CA HIS A 199 -29.55 4.59 2.90
C HIS A 199 -29.42 5.36 1.58
N SER A 200 -30.55 5.84 1.06
CA SER A 200 -30.58 6.79 -0.07
C SER A 200 -31.00 8.17 0.43
N PHE A 201 -30.76 9.22 -0.36
CA PHE A 201 -30.84 10.66 -0.02
C PHE A 201 -31.90 11.10 1.04
N ASN A 202 -33.04 10.41 1.19
CA ASN A 202 -34.00 10.61 2.29
C ASN A 202 -34.73 9.33 2.79
N THR A 203 -34.29 8.12 2.42
CA THR A 203 -34.98 6.87 2.80
C THR A 203 -34.03 5.79 3.28
N THR A 204 -34.46 5.08 4.33
CA THR A 204 -33.79 3.89 4.87
C THR A 204 -34.61 2.66 4.52
N THR A 205 -34.08 1.79 3.67
CA THR A 205 -34.76 0.58 3.21
C THR A 205 -34.03 -0.66 3.74
N LEU A 206 -34.77 -1.56 4.37
CA LEU A 206 -34.27 -2.88 4.75
C LEU A 206 -34.31 -3.80 3.52
N LEU A 207 -33.14 -4.24 3.06
CA LEU A 207 -33.06 -5.18 1.94
C LEU A 207 -33.16 -6.63 2.46
N PRO A 208 -33.81 -7.54 1.69
CA PRO A 208 -33.78 -8.98 1.95
C PRO A 208 -32.36 -9.51 2.14
N ARG A 209 -32.16 -10.61 2.87
CA ARG A 209 -30.82 -11.19 3.04
C ARG A 209 -30.27 -11.69 1.69
N PRO A 210 -28.99 -11.44 1.38
CA PRO A 210 -28.42 -11.88 0.12
C PRO A 210 -28.42 -13.41 0.04
N SER A 211 -28.80 -13.94 -1.12
CA SER A 211 -28.71 -15.36 -1.41
C SER A 211 -27.27 -15.76 -1.76
N SER A 212 -26.50 -14.87 -2.40
CA SER A 212 -25.11 -15.12 -2.77
C SER A 212 -24.29 -13.82 -2.83
N VAL A 213 -22.98 -13.97 -2.63
CA VAL A 213 -21.98 -12.92 -2.86
C VAL A 213 -21.16 -13.38 -4.05
N GLU A 214 -21.30 -12.75 -5.21
CA GLU A 214 -20.74 -13.27 -6.46
C GLU A 214 -19.80 -12.27 -7.14
N LEU A 215 -18.56 -12.71 -7.30
CA LEU A 215 -17.63 -12.09 -8.21
C LEU A 215 -17.98 -12.52 -9.64
N LYS A 216 -18.76 -11.70 -10.35
CA LYS A 216 -19.04 -11.90 -11.77
C LYS A 216 -17.78 -11.58 -12.57
N HIS A 217 -16.89 -12.56 -12.71
CA HIS A 217 -15.74 -12.47 -13.61
C HIS A 217 -15.88 -13.54 -14.68
N PHE A 218 -15.82 -13.09 -15.95
CA PHE A 218 -15.68 -13.90 -17.16
C PHE A 218 -16.19 -15.34 -17.06
N GLY A 219 -17.50 -15.50 -17.03
CA GLY A 219 -18.17 -16.77 -17.23
C GLY A 219 -19.18 -16.58 -18.35
N VAL A 220 -19.17 -17.48 -19.33
CA VAL A 220 -20.21 -17.51 -20.36
C VAL A 220 -21.57 -17.62 -19.66
N LEU A 221 -22.32 -16.53 -19.62
CA LEU A 221 -23.73 -16.52 -19.32
C LEU A 221 -24.39 -15.50 -20.23
N GLN A 222 -25.42 -15.97 -20.92
CA GLN A 222 -26.18 -15.24 -21.93
C GLN A 222 -26.59 -13.87 -21.40
N SER A 223 -26.29 -12.82 -22.17
CA SER A 223 -26.98 -11.54 -22.02
C SER A 223 -28.48 -11.77 -22.25
N PRO A 224 -29.37 -11.26 -21.38
CA PRO A 224 -30.82 -11.33 -21.58
C PRO A 224 -31.34 -10.35 -22.65
N HIS A 225 -30.47 -9.60 -23.35
CA HIS A 225 -30.90 -8.66 -24.38
C HIS A 225 -30.74 -9.24 -25.79
N THR A 226 -31.75 -10.00 -26.22
CA THR A 226 -32.05 -10.18 -27.64
C THR A 226 -32.94 -9.05 -28.13
N GLU A 227 -32.36 -8.06 -28.80
CA GLU A 227 -33.08 -7.37 -29.87
C GLU A 227 -32.25 -7.33 -31.13
N LYS A 228 -32.95 -7.63 -32.22
CA LYS A 228 -32.50 -7.79 -33.59
C LYS A 228 -31.86 -6.48 -34.05
N ASP A 229 -30.64 -6.51 -34.58
CA ASP A 229 -30.40 -6.10 -35.97
C ASP A 229 -28.93 -6.22 -36.45
N VAL A 230 -28.83 -6.73 -37.69
CA VAL A 230 -27.79 -6.54 -38.71
C VAL A 230 -26.34 -6.98 -38.43
N GLY A 231 -26.04 -8.21 -38.85
CA GLY A 231 -25.18 -8.42 -40.03
C GLY A 231 -23.76 -7.81 -40.06
N GLN A 232 -22.92 -8.11 -39.07
CA GLN A 232 -21.47 -8.17 -39.26
C GLN A 232 -20.88 -9.06 -38.16
N GLN A 233 -19.79 -9.79 -38.47
CA GLN A 233 -19.09 -10.68 -37.54
C GLN A 233 -18.62 -9.91 -36.30
N ALA A 234 -19.50 -9.73 -35.32
CA ALA A 234 -19.16 -9.28 -34.00
C ALA A 234 -18.38 -10.43 -33.35
N LEU A 235 -17.05 -10.31 -33.34
CA LEU A 235 -16.24 -10.95 -32.32
C LEU A 235 -16.81 -10.50 -30.98
N THR A 236 -17.67 -11.33 -30.37
CA THR A 236 -18.09 -11.16 -28.98
C THR A 236 -16.87 -11.40 -28.13
N ASN A 237 -16.02 -10.38 -28.02
CA ASN A 237 -14.94 -10.34 -27.06
C ASN A 237 -15.63 -10.34 -25.70
N LEU A 238 -15.59 -11.48 -25.01
CA LEU A 238 -15.84 -11.47 -23.57
C LEU A 238 -14.82 -10.51 -23.01
N LEU A 239 -15.28 -9.51 -22.27
CA LEU A 239 -14.48 -8.53 -21.52
C LEU A 239 -14.91 -8.58 -20.05
N PRO A 240 -14.06 -8.15 -19.10
CA PRO A 240 -14.36 -8.24 -17.69
C PRO A 240 -15.46 -7.28 -17.30
N GLN A 241 -16.34 -7.68 -16.40
CA GLN A 241 -17.27 -6.74 -15.78
C GLN A 241 -16.50 -5.69 -14.98
N SER A 242 -16.97 -4.43 -15.06
CA SER A 242 -16.42 -3.28 -14.33
C SER A 242 -16.84 -3.25 -12.85
N TYR A 243 -17.66 -4.21 -12.43
CA TYR A 243 -18.18 -4.34 -11.07
C TYR A 243 -18.32 -5.82 -10.68
N PHE A 244 -18.50 -6.06 -9.39
CA PHE A 244 -19.00 -7.33 -8.86
C PHE A 244 -20.27 -7.10 -8.06
N CYS A 245 -21.05 -8.16 -7.82
CA CYS A 245 -22.39 -8.01 -7.29
C CYS A 245 -22.63 -8.82 -6.01
N ILE A 246 -23.37 -8.21 -5.09
CA ILE A 246 -24.01 -8.91 -3.97
C ILE A 246 -25.48 -9.06 -4.35
N LEU A 247 -25.98 -10.30 -4.36
CA LEU A 247 -27.26 -10.62 -4.96
C LEU A 247 -28.20 -11.27 -3.93
N SER A 248 -29.48 -10.91 -4.02
CA SER A 248 -30.59 -11.66 -3.45
C SER A 248 -31.53 -12.10 -4.57
N ARG A 249 -31.76 -13.41 -4.71
CA ARG A 249 -32.82 -13.97 -5.56
C ARG A 249 -34.03 -14.29 -4.71
N GLY A 250 -35.16 -13.63 -5.00
CA GLY A 250 -36.45 -13.88 -4.39
C GLY A 250 -36.89 -15.33 -4.62
N SER A 251 -37.39 -15.96 -3.56
CA SER A 251 -37.86 -17.34 -3.61
C SER A 251 -39.34 -17.46 -4.02
N HIS A 252 -40.08 -16.35 -3.95
CA HIS A 252 -41.51 -16.22 -4.19
C HIS A 252 -41.83 -15.02 -5.09
N SER A 253 -42.99 -15.02 -5.75
CA SER A 253 -43.43 -13.99 -6.72
C SER A 253 -43.50 -12.56 -6.16
N ASP A 254 -43.39 -12.40 -4.84
CA ASP A 254 -43.63 -11.17 -4.11
C ASP A 254 -42.34 -10.61 -3.45
N GLU A 255 -41.20 -11.30 -3.57
CA GLU A 255 -39.88 -10.80 -3.11
C GLU A 255 -39.12 -10.18 -4.28
N GLU A 256 -38.83 -8.88 -4.22
CA GLU A 256 -38.06 -8.19 -5.26
C GLU A 256 -36.57 -8.57 -5.20
N ASP A 257 -36.05 -9.03 -6.34
CA ASP A 257 -34.62 -9.24 -6.56
C ASP A 257 -33.87 -7.91 -6.42
N TRP A 258 -32.77 -7.91 -5.67
CA TRP A 258 -31.88 -6.76 -5.56
C TRP A 258 -30.42 -7.16 -5.84
N GLU A 259 -29.69 -6.19 -6.41
CA GLU A 259 -28.28 -6.29 -6.74
C GLU A 259 -27.56 -5.07 -6.17
N VAL A 260 -26.49 -5.28 -5.39
CA VAL A 260 -25.56 -4.20 -5.02
C VAL A 260 -24.31 -4.35 -5.87
N ARG A 261 -24.05 -3.35 -6.72
CA ARG A 261 -22.86 -3.33 -7.59
C ARG A 261 -21.71 -2.62 -6.89
N VAL A 262 -20.59 -3.30 -6.79
CA VAL A 262 -19.35 -2.80 -6.19
C VAL A 262 -18.31 -2.66 -7.30
N ASN A 263 -17.85 -1.44 -7.51
CA ASN A 263 -16.88 -1.10 -8.55
C ASN A 263 -15.50 -0.79 -7.93
N SER A 264 -14.54 -0.39 -8.77
CA SER A 264 -13.17 -0.07 -8.35
C SER A 264 -13.04 1.20 -7.48
N TYR A 265 -14.05 2.06 -7.46
CA TYR A 265 -14.08 3.34 -6.74
C TYR A 265 -15.09 3.37 -5.58
N THR A 266 -15.86 2.30 -5.38
CA THR A 266 -16.73 2.12 -4.20
C THR A 266 -15.90 2.21 -2.93
N ARG A 267 -16.33 2.99 -1.94
CA ARG A 267 -15.58 3.11 -0.69
C ARG A 267 -16.07 2.06 0.31
N ILE A 268 -15.16 1.25 0.82
CA ILE A 268 -15.44 0.26 1.87
C ILE A 268 -15.06 0.89 3.21
N CYS A 269 -16.05 1.14 4.06
CA CYS A 269 -15.90 1.78 5.36
C CYS A 269 -16.26 0.80 6.49
N HIS A 270 -15.59 0.95 7.63
CA HIS A 270 -15.81 0.14 8.82
C HIS A 270 -16.40 1.04 9.91
N GLU A 271 -17.63 0.77 10.30
CA GLU A 271 -18.30 1.52 11.36
C GLU A 271 -18.58 0.61 12.55
N THR A 272 -18.40 1.13 13.77
CA THR A 272 -18.85 0.44 14.97
C THR A 272 -20.25 0.90 15.32
N ASN A 273 -21.19 -0.03 15.46
CA ASN A 273 -22.50 0.30 15.98
C ASN A 273 -22.42 0.62 17.50
N PRO A 274 -23.48 1.20 18.10
CA PRO A 274 -23.50 1.53 19.53
C PRO A 274 -23.30 0.33 20.49
N LEU A 275 -23.40 -0.90 19.98
CA LEU A 275 -23.16 -2.15 20.71
C LEU A 275 -21.73 -2.69 20.50
N GLY A 276 -20.84 -1.94 19.84
CA GLY A 276 -19.45 -2.33 19.58
C GLY A 276 -19.25 -3.36 18.47
N ARG A 277 -20.31 -3.73 17.74
CA ARG A 277 -20.23 -4.65 16.59
C ARG A 277 -19.83 -3.91 15.32
N LEU A 278 -19.04 -4.57 14.49
CA LEU A 278 -18.52 -4.03 13.24
C LEU A 278 -19.58 -4.12 12.12
N VAL A 279 -19.83 -3.00 11.45
CA VAL A 279 -20.68 -2.86 10.28
C VAL A 279 -19.78 -2.53 9.10
N VAL A 280 -19.97 -3.23 7.98
CA VAL A 280 -19.26 -2.94 6.73
C VAL A 280 -20.17 -2.07 5.87
N THR A 281 -19.76 -0.84 5.61
CA THR A 281 -20.52 0.13 4.81
C THR A 281 -19.88 0.26 3.43
N LEU A 282 -20.69 0.16 2.38
CA LEU A 282 -20.30 0.52 1.02
C LEU A 282 -20.88 1.89 0.67
N GLN A 283 -20.02 2.84 0.31
CA GLN A 283 -20.43 4.17 -0.12
C GLN A 283 -20.20 4.35 -1.62
N ASN A 284 -20.99 5.21 -2.26
CA ASN A 284 -21.01 5.40 -3.72
C ASN A 284 -21.34 4.10 -4.47
N THR A 285 -22.35 3.38 -3.99
CA THR A 285 -22.86 2.17 -4.66
C THR A 285 -24.19 2.41 -5.34
N THR A 286 -24.36 1.78 -6.50
CA THR A 286 -25.64 1.72 -7.19
C THR A 286 -26.38 0.45 -6.79
N VAL A 287 -27.66 0.62 -6.46
CA VAL A 287 -28.57 -0.49 -6.15
C VAL A 287 -29.72 -0.46 -7.15
N PRO A 288 -29.60 -1.16 -8.31
CA PRO A 288 -30.71 -1.28 -9.25
C PRO A 288 -31.87 -2.03 -8.59
N GLN A 289 -33.05 -1.41 -8.56
CA GLN A 289 -34.29 -2.09 -8.19
C GLN A 289 -34.92 -2.62 -9.48
N THR A 290 -35.12 -3.94 -9.57
CA THR A 290 -35.67 -4.71 -10.70
C THR A 290 -34.74 -4.96 -11.91
N MET A 291 -34.55 -6.25 -12.24
CA MET A 291 -33.79 -6.73 -13.43
C MET A 291 -34.50 -6.44 -14.76
N THR A 292 -35.72 -5.88 -14.75
CA THR A 292 -36.66 -5.87 -15.88
C THR A 292 -36.83 -4.50 -16.55
N GLN A 293 -36.36 -3.41 -15.95
CA GLN A 293 -36.41 -2.07 -16.55
C GLN A 293 -35.07 -1.40 -16.31
N GLY A 294 -34.29 -1.14 -17.37
CA GLY A 294 -32.93 -0.60 -17.32
C GLY A 294 -32.81 0.83 -16.80
N GLN A 295 -33.43 1.17 -15.68
CA GLN A 295 -33.22 2.42 -14.96
C GLN A 295 -32.09 2.25 -13.94
N GLN A 296 -31.14 3.19 -13.93
CA GLN A 296 -30.15 3.33 -12.86
C GLN A 296 -30.89 3.53 -11.53
N GLY A 297 -30.74 2.59 -10.61
CA GLY A 297 -31.30 2.72 -9.25
C GLY A 297 -30.60 3.83 -8.45
N PRO A 298 -31.22 4.30 -7.36
CA PRO A 298 -30.68 5.40 -6.57
C PRO A 298 -29.29 5.07 -6.02
N GLU A 299 -28.36 6.03 -6.11
CA GLU A 299 -27.08 5.98 -5.40
C GLU A 299 -27.33 6.08 -3.89
N GLY A 300 -26.65 5.24 -3.12
CA GLY A 300 -26.79 5.22 -1.67
C GLY A 300 -25.72 4.40 -0.96
N ASP A 301 -25.70 4.56 0.35
CA ASP A 301 -24.80 3.84 1.25
C ASP A 301 -25.46 2.52 1.67
N VAL A 302 -24.75 1.41 1.54
CA VAL A 302 -25.25 0.08 1.88
C VAL A 302 -24.51 -0.46 3.09
N HIS A 303 -25.23 -0.72 4.17
CA HIS A 303 -24.69 -1.22 5.44
C HIS A 303 -24.94 -2.72 5.60
N PHE A 304 -23.87 -3.50 5.77
CA PHE A 304 -23.90 -4.93 6.04
C PHE A 304 -23.62 -5.22 7.51
N TYR A 305 -24.57 -5.88 8.17
CA TYR A 305 -24.47 -6.24 9.58
C TYR A 305 -24.14 -7.73 9.76
N PHE A 306 -23.32 -8.00 10.76
CA PHE A 306 -22.84 -9.33 11.12
C PHE A 306 -23.05 -9.58 12.61
N ASP A 307 -23.19 -10.85 12.99
CA ASP A 307 -23.25 -11.24 14.40
C ASP A 307 -21.86 -11.25 15.07
N LEU A 308 -20.84 -11.71 14.34
CA LEU A 308 -19.46 -11.77 14.80
C LEU A 308 -18.60 -10.69 14.12
N ARG A 309 -17.72 -10.07 14.90
CA ARG A 309 -16.76 -9.08 14.39
C ARG A 309 -15.79 -9.67 13.37
N GLU A 310 -15.37 -10.92 13.57
CA GLU A 310 -14.48 -11.64 12.67
C GLU A 310 -15.10 -11.84 11.28
N ASP A 311 -16.42 -12.11 11.22
CA ASP A 311 -17.13 -12.28 9.95
C ASP A 311 -17.23 -10.97 9.17
N ALA A 312 -17.45 -9.85 9.86
CA ALA A 312 -17.43 -8.53 9.25
C ALA A 312 -16.04 -8.17 8.71
N GLN A 313 -14.98 -8.49 9.46
CA GLN A 313 -13.59 -8.28 9.02
C GLN A 313 -13.25 -9.14 7.79
N LEU A 314 -13.67 -10.41 7.78
CA LEU A 314 -13.47 -11.32 6.66
C LEU A 314 -14.23 -10.85 5.42
N PHE A 315 -15.45 -10.35 5.58
CA PHE A 315 -16.26 -9.80 4.49
C PHE A 315 -15.59 -8.56 3.88
N ALA A 316 -15.13 -7.63 4.71
CA ALA A 316 -14.43 -6.45 4.23
C ALA A 316 -13.12 -6.80 3.50
N ALA A 317 -12.34 -7.76 4.03
CA ALA A 317 -11.14 -8.26 3.37
C ALA A 317 -11.45 -8.88 2.00
N TYR A 318 -12.55 -9.64 1.89
CA TYR A 318 -13.01 -10.21 0.64
C TYR A 318 -13.41 -9.15 -0.39
N LEU A 319 -14.19 -8.14 0.01
CA LEU A 319 -14.57 -7.01 -0.84
C LEU A 319 -13.33 -6.25 -1.33
N LYS A 320 -12.36 -6.03 -0.45
CA LYS A 320 -11.10 -5.36 -0.79
C LYS A 320 -10.30 -6.17 -1.81
N ALA A 321 -10.18 -7.48 -1.62
CA ALA A 321 -9.52 -8.37 -2.58
C ALA A 321 -10.21 -8.34 -3.95
N ALA A 322 -11.55 -8.32 -3.99
CA ALA A 322 -12.32 -8.23 -5.23
C ALA A 322 -12.12 -6.87 -5.93
N GLN A 323 -12.06 -5.76 -5.19
CA GLN A 323 -11.73 -4.45 -5.76
C GLN A 323 -10.32 -4.38 -6.32
N ASP A 324 -9.34 -4.93 -5.61
CA ASP A 324 -7.96 -4.95 -6.08
C ASP A 324 -7.83 -5.81 -7.36
N ARG A 325 -8.63 -6.88 -7.47
CA ARG A 325 -8.75 -7.66 -8.71
C ARG A 325 -9.39 -6.86 -9.85
N LEU A 326 -10.49 -6.13 -9.61
CA LEU A 326 -11.09 -5.25 -10.61
C LEU A 326 -10.11 -4.20 -11.13
N ARG A 327 -9.31 -3.60 -10.23
CA ARG A 327 -8.25 -2.64 -10.63
C ARG A 327 -7.18 -3.30 -11.49
N GLU A 328 -6.77 -4.52 -11.19
CA GLU A 328 -5.82 -5.27 -12.04
C GLU A 328 -6.36 -5.49 -13.45
N MET A 329 -7.63 -5.88 -13.58
CA MET A 329 -8.28 -6.07 -14.87
C MET A 329 -8.39 -4.76 -15.64
N PHE A 330 -8.80 -3.69 -14.96
CA PHE A 330 -8.91 -2.35 -15.52
C PHE A 330 -7.59 -1.81 -16.08
N VAL A 331 -6.47 -2.05 -15.38
CA VAL A 331 -5.14 -1.57 -15.80
C VAL A 331 -4.56 -2.39 -16.94
N ARG A 332 -4.89 -3.69 -17.01
CA ARG A 332 -4.32 -4.60 -18.02
C ARG A 332 -5.09 -4.63 -19.34
N GLY A 333 -6.34 -4.20 -19.36
CA GLY A 333 -7.16 -4.30 -20.56
C GLY A 333 -8.51 -3.57 -20.50
N PRO A 334 -9.24 -3.61 -21.61
CA PRO A 334 -10.58 -3.03 -21.69
C PRO A 334 -11.61 -3.85 -20.88
N MET A 335 -12.62 -3.16 -20.34
CA MET A 335 -13.76 -3.68 -19.59
C MET A 335 -14.98 -3.89 -20.52
N GLU A 336 -15.99 -4.64 -20.08
CA GLU A 336 -17.19 -5.00 -20.87
C GLU A 336 -17.96 -3.78 -21.42
N ASN A 337 -18.00 -2.70 -20.65
CA ASN A 337 -18.68 -1.46 -21.01
C ASN A 337 -17.79 -0.52 -21.86
N GLU A 338 -16.58 -0.93 -22.22
CA GLU A 338 -15.61 -0.12 -22.92
C GLU A 338 -15.39 -0.57 -24.38
N LYS A 339 -15.06 0.37 -25.26
CA LYS A 339 -14.74 0.12 -26.68
C LYS A 339 -13.30 0.50 -26.98
N ILE A 340 -12.59 -0.35 -27.74
CA ILE A 340 -11.25 -0.03 -28.23
C ILE A 340 -11.38 0.92 -29.42
N VAL A 341 -10.78 2.11 -29.30
CA VAL A 341 -10.79 3.17 -30.32
C VAL A 341 -9.58 3.05 -31.25
N ASP A 342 -8.41 2.71 -30.69
CA ASP A 342 -7.16 2.52 -31.42
C ASP A 342 -6.30 1.45 -30.72
N SER A 343 -5.50 0.70 -31.48
CA SER A 343 -4.57 -0.29 -30.95
C SER A 343 -3.37 -0.42 -31.88
N ARG A 344 -2.17 -0.23 -31.33
CA ARG A 344 -0.89 -0.24 -32.06
C ARG A 344 0.11 -1.19 -31.37
N LEU A 345 1.03 -1.75 -32.16
CA LEU A 345 2.07 -2.67 -31.67
C LEU A 345 3.43 -2.18 -32.17
N PHE A 346 4.41 -2.10 -31.27
CA PHE A 346 5.75 -1.58 -31.56
C PHE A 346 6.84 -2.61 -31.24
N ASP A 347 7.85 -2.65 -32.10
CA ASP A 347 9.08 -3.41 -31.90
C ASP A 347 10.10 -2.52 -31.17
N ALA A 348 10.91 -3.08 -30.27
CA ALA A 348 11.80 -2.31 -29.40
C ALA A 348 13.05 -1.75 -30.11
N ASP A 349 13.27 -2.07 -31.38
CA ASP A 349 14.42 -1.59 -32.17
C ASP A 349 14.11 -0.22 -32.79
N TYR A 350 14.31 0.85 -32.00
CA TYR A 350 14.02 2.23 -32.37
C TYR A 350 15.14 2.90 -33.17
N SER A 351 15.59 2.26 -34.24
CA SER A 351 16.32 2.93 -35.31
C SER A 351 16.04 2.30 -36.67
N LEU A 352 14.92 2.71 -37.29
CA LEU A 352 14.77 3.00 -38.73
C LEU A 352 13.28 2.94 -39.10
N ARG A 353 12.74 4.07 -39.57
CA ARG A 353 11.52 4.07 -40.36
C ARG A 353 11.81 3.40 -41.70
N THR A 354 11.01 2.40 -42.07
CA THR A 354 10.56 2.21 -43.46
C THR A 354 9.27 1.37 -43.51
N GLN A 355 8.34 1.82 -44.34
CA GLN A 355 7.12 1.11 -44.73
C GLN A 355 7.43 -0.26 -45.35
N ALA A 356 6.61 -1.28 -45.07
CA ALA A 356 5.91 -2.08 -46.09
C ALA A 356 5.15 -3.28 -45.48
N ASN A 357 3.87 -3.37 -45.84
CA ASN A 357 3.02 -4.56 -46.07
C ASN A 357 3.52 -5.95 -45.64
N GLY A 358 2.69 -6.64 -44.85
CA GLY A 358 2.62 -8.09 -44.84
C GLY A 358 2.40 -8.69 -43.45
N TRP A 359 1.19 -9.16 -43.18
CA TRP A 359 0.92 -10.06 -42.06
C TRP A 359 1.79 -11.31 -42.21
N ARG A 360 2.77 -11.52 -41.32
CA ARG A 360 3.45 -12.82 -41.14
C ARG A 360 3.65 -13.16 -39.67
N GLU A 361 3.44 -14.46 -39.45
CA GLU A 361 3.66 -15.39 -38.33
C GLU A 361 4.38 -14.92 -37.05
N PHE A 362 3.89 -15.45 -35.91
CA PHE A 362 4.41 -15.23 -34.56
C PHE A 362 5.68 -16.06 -34.31
N PRO A 363 6.83 -15.44 -33.98
CA PRO A 363 7.99 -16.17 -33.49
C PRO A 363 7.81 -16.54 -32.01
N ILE A 364 8.28 -17.72 -31.63
CA ILE A 364 8.53 -18.12 -30.24
C ILE A 364 9.78 -17.34 -29.78
N PRO A 365 9.83 -16.77 -28.56
CA PRO A 365 11.02 -16.05 -28.11
C PRO A 365 12.22 -17.01 -28.05
N ALA A 366 13.32 -16.63 -28.70
CA ALA A 366 14.61 -17.29 -28.53
C ALA A 366 15.23 -16.89 -27.19
N GLU A 367 16.07 -17.75 -26.61
CA GLU A 367 16.68 -17.62 -25.26
C GLU A 367 17.53 -16.35 -25.03
N ASP A 368 17.79 -15.53 -26.07
CA ASP A 368 18.60 -14.31 -26.00
C ASP A 368 17.84 -13.00 -26.34
N ASP A 369 16.51 -13.03 -26.52
CA ASP A 369 15.76 -11.85 -26.95
C ASP A 369 15.41 -10.92 -25.78
N THR A 370 16.30 -9.95 -25.51
CA THR A 370 16.18 -8.98 -24.40
C THR A 370 15.15 -7.87 -24.63
N GLN A 371 14.32 -7.94 -25.67
CA GLN A 371 13.48 -6.81 -26.08
C GLN A 371 12.04 -7.20 -26.48
N ALA A 372 11.11 -7.04 -25.52
CA ALA A 372 9.70 -7.36 -25.68
C ALA A 372 8.92 -6.28 -26.48
N ARG A 373 8.02 -6.70 -27.38
CA ARG A 373 7.11 -5.79 -28.12
C ARG A 373 6.16 -5.06 -27.19
N ILE A 374 5.86 -3.79 -27.44
CA ILE A 374 4.94 -2.98 -26.63
C ILE A 374 3.63 -2.77 -27.39
N ARG A 375 2.51 -3.10 -26.75
CA ARG A 375 1.15 -2.85 -27.24
C ARG A 375 0.58 -1.61 -26.56
N PHE A 376 0.06 -0.68 -27.36
CA PHE A 376 -0.67 0.50 -26.91
C PHE A 376 -2.12 0.39 -27.37
N MET A 377 -3.07 0.65 -26.47
CA MET A 377 -4.52 0.64 -26.76
C MET A 377 -5.16 1.91 -26.21
N LEU A 378 -5.97 2.58 -27.03
CA LEU A 378 -6.86 3.65 -26.60
C LEU A 378 -8.26 3.06 -26.43
N VAL A 379 -8.85 3.27 -25.27
CA VAL A 379 -10.14 2.71 -24.88
C VAL A 379 -11.07 3.83 -24.44
N VAL A 380 -12.35 3.72 -24.78
CA VAL A 380 -13.39 4.70 -24.40
C VAL A 380 -14.54 4.01 -23.67
N LEU A 381 -14.96 4.61 -22.56
CA LEU A 381 -16.22 4.36 -21.88
C LEU A 381 -17.21 5.45 -22.27
N GLN A 382 -18.43 5.07 -22.65
CA GLN A 382 -19.50 5.99 -23.01
C GLN A 382 -20.68 5.78 -22.06
N GLU A 383 -20.90 6.72 -21.13
CA GLU A 383 -21.98 6.69 -20.14
C GLU A 383 -22.68 8.07 -20.09
N ASP A 384 -24.01 8.09 -20.18
CA ASP A 384 -24.87 9.27 -19.97
C ASP A 384 -24.49 10.55 -20.73
N GLY A 385 -23.87 10.42 -21.90
CA GLY A 385 -23.45 11.53 -22.75
C GLY A 385 -22.04 12.04 -22.50
N GLU A 386 -21.33 11.51 -21.50
CA GLU A 386 -19.92 11.76 -21.24
C GLU A 386 -19.05 10.64 -21.85
N GLN A 387 -17.88 11.02 -22.37
CA GLN A 387 -16.87 10.09 -22.87
C GLN A 387 -15.66 10.12 -21.95
N ARG A 388 -15.29 8.95 -21.44
CA ARG A 388 -14.08 8.78 -20.64
C ARG A 388 -13.08 7.93 -21.38
N TYR A 389 -11.89 8.45 -21.55
CA TYR A 389 -10.84 7.76 -22.30
C TYR A 389 -9.78 7.23 -21.34
N LYS A 390 -9.21 6.07 -21.68
CA LYS A 390 -8.00 5.57 -21.06
C LYS A 390 -7.04 4.98 -22.08
N ALA A 391 -5.75 5.20 -21.88
CA ALA A 391 -4.70 4.57 -22.66
C ALA A 391 -4.11 3.40 -21.85
N ILE A 392 -3.92 2.25 -22.48
CA ILE A 392 -3.36 1.05 -21.88
C ILE A 392 -2.11 0.64 -22.64
N MET A 393 -1.07 0.31 -21.89
CA MET A 393 0.22 -0.08 -22.40
C MET A 393 0.66 -1.38 -21.76
N SER A 394 1.05 -2.36 -22.55
CA SER A 394 1.44 -3.68 -22.06
C SER A 394 2.57 -4.25 -22.90
N ARG A 395 3.54 -4.90 -22.26
CA ARG A 395 4.59 -5.64 -22.97
C ARG A 395 4.10 -7.04 -23.33
N GLU A 396 4.33 -7.47 -24.57
CA GLU A 396 3.99 -8.84 -24.96
C GLU A 396 4.91 -9.85 -24.26
N GLY A 397 4.31 -10.83 -23.58
CA GLY A 397 5.04 -11.88 -22.86
C GLY A 397 5.28 -11.56 -21.39
N TYR A 398 5.05 -10.32 -20.99
CA TYR A 398 5.15 -9.86 -19.62
C TYR A 398 3.76 -9.46 -19.15
N ALA A 399 3.57 -9.41 -17.83
CA ALA A 399 2.28 -9.07 -17.26
C ALA A 399 2.31 -7.74 -16.48
N ASP A 400 3.32 -6.92 -16.78
CA ASP A 400 3.34 -5.53 -16.43
C ASP A 400 2.57 -4.68 -17.44
N ALA A 401 1.79 -3.73 -16.92
CA ALA A 401 0.98 -2.84 -17.71
C ALA A 401 0.92 -1.45 -17.07
N VAL A 402 0.78 -0.43 -17.91
CA VAL A 402 0.56 0.96 -17.51
C VAL A 402 -0.77 1.39 -18.11
N CYS A 403 -1.64 1.95 -17.28
CA CYS A 403 -2.91 2.53 -17.71
C CYS A 403 -2.94 4.01 -17.34
N ILE A 404 -3.34 4.87 -18.27
CA ILE A 404 -3.48 6.30 -18.06
C ILE A 404 -4.94 6.63 -18.29
N ASP A 405 -5.63 6.96 -17.22
CA ASP A 405 -7.03 7.34 -17.23
C ASP A 405 -7.13 8.87 -17.39
N PHE A 406 -7.78 9.30 -18.47
CA PHE A 406 -8.00 10.72 -18.77
C PHE A 406 -9.30 11.26 -18.16
N LYS A 407 -10.05 10.42 -17.42
CA LYS A 407 -11.36 10.76 -16.84
C LYS A 407 -12.27 11.38 -17.91
N ASP A 408 -12.99 12.44 -17.56
CA ASP A 408 -13.82 13.28 -18.42
C ASP A 408 -13.05 14.48 -19.03
N LYS A 409 -11.71 14.54 -18.89
CA LYS A 409 -10.90 15.74 -19.18
C LYS A 409 -10.17 15.73 -20.52
N THR A 410 -10.47 14.78 -21.40
CA THR A 410 -9.77 14.63 -22.69
C THR A 410 -9.77 15.90 -23.56
N PRO A 411 -10.89 16.65 -23.71
CA PRO A 411 -10.89 17.89 -24.49
C PRO A 411 -9.95 18.96 -23.90
N GLN A 412 -9.92 19.10 -22.58
CA GLN A 412 -9.05 20.06 -21.88
C GLN A 412 -7.58 19.70 -22.07
N ILE A 413 -7.25 18.41 -22.00
CA ILE A 413 -5.89 17.89 -22.22
C ILE A 413 -5.45 18.13 -23.68
N SER A 414 -6.32 17.88 -24.66
CA SER A 414 -6.02 18.12 -26.09
C SER A 414 -5.68 19.58 -26.40
N GLN A 415 -6.30 20.52 -25.68
CA GLN A 415 -6.06 21.96 -25.86
C GLN A 415 -4.78 22.45 -25.16
N ARG A 416 -4.54 21.99 -23.92
CA ARG A 416 -3.40 22.43 -23.10
C ARG A 416 -2.09 21.69 -23.42
N GLY A 417 -2.20 20.46 -23.95
CA GLY A 417 -1.10 19.50 -24.10
C GLY A 417 -0.98 18.60 -22.87
N LEU A 418 -0.47 17.38 -23.07
CA LEU A 418 -0.41 16.34 -22.05
C LEU A 418 0.45 16.76 -20.85
N LEU A 419 1.68 17.22 -21.09
CA LEU A 419 2.63 17.59 -20.04
C LEU A 419 2.18 18.78 -19.18
N ARG A 420 1.25 19.60 -19.69
CA ARG A 420 0.67 20.73 -18.95
C ARG A 420 -0.63 20.37 -18.23
N SER A 421 -1.11 19.14 -18.40
CA SER A 421 -2.38 18.64 -17.86
C SER A 421 -2.19 17.38 -17.02
N LEU A 422 -1.01 17.22 -16.41
CA LEU A 422 -0.66 16.04 -15.62
C LEU A 422 -1.51 15.89 -14.34
N GLU A 423 -2.10 16.98 -13.85
CA GLU A 423 -3.05 16.97 -12.73
C GLU A 423 -4.43 16.42 -13.13
N ASP A 424 -4.73 16.41 -14.43
CA ASP A 424 -6.01 15.97 -14.99
C ASP A 424 -6.01 14.48 -15.39
N ILE A 425 -4.90 13.75 -15.17
CA ILE A 425 -4.75 12.33 -15.51
C ILE A 425 -4.44 11.47 -14.28
N GLU A 426 -4.81 10.20 -14.32
CA GLU A 426 -4.36 9.20 -13.35
C GLU A 426 -3.51 8.13 -14.02
N VAL A 427 -2.29 7.94 -13.52
CA VAL A 427 -1.41 6.86 -13.99
C VAL A 427 -1.49 5.68 -13.03
N TRP A 428 -1.86 4.54 -13.57
CA TRP A 428 -1.95 3.26 -12.89
C TRP A 428 -0.92 2.29 -13.46
N ILE A 429 -0.28 1.52 -12.58
CA ILE A 429 0.74 0.53 -12.95
C ILE A 429 0.40 -0.80 -12.32
N SER A 430 0.41 -1.85 -13.13
CA SER A 430 0.35 -3.25 -12.70
C SER A 430 1.77 -3.81 -12.70
N ASP A 431 2.25 -4.18 -11.52
CA ASP A 431 3.56 -4.78 -11.26
C ASP A 431 3.44 -6.14 -10.56
N TYR A 432 4.58 -6.73 -10.23
CA TYR A 432 4.71 -7.93 -9.43
C TYR A 432 5.61 -7.70 -8.21
N ASP A 433 5.17 -8.20 -7.06
CA ASP A 433 6.01 -8.24 -5.87
C ASP A 433 7.10 -9.34 -5.99
N ALA A 434 7.95 -9.46 -4.96
CA ALA A 434 9.04 -10.44 -4.93
C ALA A 434 8.55 -11.91 -4.98
N ASN A 435 7.28 -12.15 -4.64
CA ASN A 435 6.63 -13.46 -4.68
C ASN A 435 5.86 -13.68 -5.98
N GLY A 436 5.97 -12.75 -6.93
CA GLY A 436 5.27 -12.80 -8.21
C GLY A 436 3.78 -12.48 -8.12
N LYS A 437 3.25 -11.98 -7.00
CA LYS A 437 1.83 -11.56 -6.88
C LYS A 437 1.62 -10.23 -7.61
N SER A 438 0.54 -10.12 -8.39
CA SER A 438 0.20 -8.86 -9.07
C SER A 438 -0.16 -7.78 -8.05
N VAL A 439 0.47 -6.61 -8.21
CA VAL A 439 0.24 -5.41 -7.39
C VAL A 439 -0.08 -4.26 -8.32
N VAL A 440 -1.24 -3.64 -8.11
CA VAL A 440 -1.64 -2.42 -8.82
C VAL A 440 -1.37 -1.23 -7.91
N SER A 441 -0.72 -0.21 -8.46
CA SER A 441 -0.43 1.03 -7.75
C SER A 441 -0.67 2.25 -8.63
N GLN A 442 -1.06 3.35 -8.01
CA GLN A 442 -1.15 4.65 -8.67
C GLN A 442 0.23 5.33 -8.60
N MET A 443 0.60 6.07 -9.64
CA MET A 443 1.90 6.72 -9.77
C MET A 443 1.76 8.12 -10.38
N SER A 444 2.71 9.02 -10.15
CA SER A 444 2.76 10.28 -10.90
C SER A 444 3.46 10.08 -12.25
N TRP A 445 3.17 10.95 -13.23
CA TRP A 445 3.87 10.96 -14.52
C TRP A 445 5.40 11.11 -14.37
N GLY A 446 5.84 11.90 -13.39
CA GLY A 446 7.26 12.09 -13.10
C GLY A 446 7.95 10.81 -12.61
N ASP A 447 7.27 9.98 -11.84
CA ASP A 447 7.87 8.73 -11.33
C ASP A 447 7.82 7.62 -12.36
N LEU A 448 6.76 7.60 -13.18
CA LEU A 448 6.65 6.70 -14.33
C LEU A 448 7.87 6.87 -15.24
N THR A 449 8.20 8.11 -15.60
CA THR A 449 9.34 8.43 -16.49
C THR A 449 10.72 8.22 -15.85
N ARG A 450 10.80 8.21 -14.50
CA ARG A 450 12.03 7.96 -13.71
C ARG A 450 12.18 6.52 -13.22
N ARG A 451 11.21 5.65 -13.50
CA ARG A 451 11.11 4.31 -12.93
C ARG A 451 12.31 3.37 -13.18
N GLY A 452 13.07 3.63 -14.25
CA GLY A 452 14.30 2.91 -14.62
C GLY A 452 15.56 3.76 -14.53
N THR A 453 15.44 5.05 -14.19
CA THR A 453 16.61 5.83 -13.78
C THR A 453 16.98 5.38 -12.39
N LYS A 454 18.15 4.74 -12.24
CA LYS A 454 18.66 4.30 -10.92
C LYS A 454 18.47 5.45 -9.92
N PRO A 455 17.64 5.28 -8.87
CA PRO A 455 17.75 6.14 -7.71
C PRO A 455 19.18 6.01 -7.24
N ARG A 456 19.82 7.13 -6.95
CA ARG A 456 21.20 7.15 -6.45
C ARG A 456 21.22 6.77 -4.97
N SER A 457 20.69 5.60 -4.61
CA SER A 457 21.00 4.82 -3.40
C SER A 457 20.20 3.52 -3.41
N LEU A 458 20.83 2.44 -3.88
CA LEU A 458 20.65 1.06 -3.42
C LEU A 458 21.75 0.31 -4.18
N ARG A 459 22.98 0.46 -3.69
CA ARG A 459 24.05 -0.46 -4.05
C ARG A 459 23.54 -1.85 -3.67
N ALA A 460 23.60 -2.80 -4.60
CA ALA A 460 23.79 -4.18 -4.17
C ALA A 460 25.06 -4.18 -3.31
N THR A 461 24.91 -4.38 -2.02
CA THR A 461 26.03 -4.41 -1.09
C THR A 461 26.82 -5.67 -1.39
N PHE A 462 28.04 -5.53 -1.89
CA PHE A 462 29.03 -6.59 -1.75
C PHE A 462 29.05 -6.99 -0.26
N ILE A 463 29.06 -8.29 0.06
CA ILE A 463 29.02 -8.81 1.44
C ILE A 463 30.22 -8.35 2.31
N LYS A 464 31.10 -7.50 1.77
CA LYS A 464 31.97 -6.60 2.53
C LYS A 464 31.92 -5.19 1.93
N SER A 465 31.32 -4.23 2.63
CA SER A 465 31.73 -2.83 2.51
C SER A 465 32.73 -2.54 3.63
N GLU A 466 33.94 -2.13 3.29
CA GLU A 466 35.00 -1.77 4.25
C GLU A 466 34.72 -0.45 4.99
N ASN A 467 33.66 0.28 4.64
CA ASN A 467 33.26 1.51 5.31
C ASN A 467 32.04 1.26 6.21
N GLU A 468 32.24 1.40 7.52
CA GLU A 468 31.16 1.55 8.49
C GLU A 468 30.39 2.85 8.20
N GLY A 469 29.06 2.80 8.16
CA GLY A 469 28.22 3.99 7.95
C GLY A 469 28.44 5.00 9.08
N THR A 470 28.49 6.29 8.73
CA THR A 470 28.73 7.38 9.69
C THR A 470 27.43 7.99 10.20
N ALA A 471 27.48 8.74 11.30
CA ALA A 471 26.32 9.50 11.76
C ALA A 471 25.86 10.57 10.76
N GLY A 472 26.77 11.06 9.91
CA GLY A 472 26.42 11.96 8.82
C GLY A 472 25.56 11.27 7.77
N ASP A 473 25.94 10.06 7.36
CA ASP A 473 25.15 9.27 6.40
C ASP A 473 23.74 8.98 6.95
N TRP A 474 23.62 8.72 8.25
CA TRP A 474 22.31 8.52 8.89
C TRP A 474 21.46 9.80 8.93
N LEU A 475 22.08 10.97 9.15
CA LEU A 475 21.37 12.25 9.08
C LEU A 475 20.89 12.52 7.64
N ASP A 476 21.74 12.25 6.65
CA ASP A 476 21.39 12.36 5.22
C ASP A 476 20.25 11.40 4.84
N GLU A 477 20.15 10.23 5.45
CA GLU A 477 19.01 9.33 5.25
C GLU A 477 17.70 9.95 5.78
N VAL A 478 17.75 10.67 6.90
CA VAL A 478 16.57 11.31 7.52
C VAL A 478 16.20 12.65 6.86
N ASP A 479 17.05 13.19 5.98
CA ASP A 479 16.81 14.46 5.29
C ASP A 479 15.53 14.47 4.45
N ASP A 480 15.15 13.33 3.85
CA ASP A 480 13.90 13.22 3.09
C ASP A 480 12.68 13.42 3.99
N LEU A 481 12.71 12.89 5.22
CA LEU A 481 11.67 13.14 6.22
C LEU A 481 11.66 14.61 6.64
N ILE A 482 12.84 15.18 6.93
CA ILE A 482 12.98 16.59 7.30
C ILE A 482 12.39 17.49 6.21
N ARG A 483 12.67 17.19 4.94
CA ARG A 483 12.16 17.92 3.78
C ARG A 483 10.65 17.78 3.63
N ALA A 484 10.10 16.57 3.83
CA ALA A 484 8.67 16.33 3.79
C ALA A 484 7.94 17.13 4.89
N MET A 485 8.49 17.13 6.11
CA MET A 485 7.88 17.75 7.28
C MET A 485 8.13 19.26 7.42
N ARG A 486 9.02 19.85 6.62
CA ARG A 486 9.28 21.31 6.63
C ARG A 486 7.99 22.09 6.36
N GLY A 487 7.66 23.08 7.19
CA GLY A 487 6.50 23.96 6.97
C GLY A 487 6.81 25.14 6.03
N ASP A 488 5.79 25.90 5.62
CA ASP A 488 6.04 27.20 4.98
C ASP A 488 6.54 28.19 6.04
N ARG A 489 7.64 28.89 5.75
CA ARG A 489 8.19 29.93 6.63
C ARG A 489 7.21 31.09 6.86
N LYS A 490 6.24 31.27 5.96
CA LYS A 490 5.22 32.32 6.05
C LYS A 490 4.02 31.93 6.90
N ASP A 491 3.87 30.66 7.27
CA ASP A 491 2.72 30.20 8.04
C ASP A 491 2.75 30.77 9.47
N PRO A 492 1.69 31.46 9.91
CA PRO A 492 1.64 32.08 11.23
C PRO A 492 1.33 31.02 12.30
N TYR A 493 2.36 30.38 12.84
CA TYR A 493 2.29 29.55 14.04
C TYR A 493 3.60 29.62 14.83
N GLU A 494 3.53 29.32 16.13
CA GLU A 494 4.70 29.36 17.02
C GLU A 494 5.62 28.15 16.79
N ARG A 495 6.89 28.44 16.47
CA ARG A 495 7.96 27.45 16.34
C ARG A 495 8.24 26.77 17.68
N VAL A 496 8.64 25.50 17.62
CA VAL A 496 8.82 24.68 18.82
C VAL A 496 9.99 25.20 19.65
N LYS A 497 9.75 25.35 20.95
CA LYS A 497 10.74 25.77 21.94
C LYS A 497 11.32 24.55 22.65
N ILE A 498 12.65 24.47 22.70
CA ILE A 498 13.36 23.33 23.30
C ILE A 498 14.33 23.85 24.35
N ALA A 499 14.21 23.38 25.59
CA ALA A 499 15.24 23.56 26.60
C ALA A 499 16.26 22.43 26.54
N ILE A 500 17.55 22.77 26.51
CA ILE A 500 18.66 21.82 26.61
C ILE A 500 19.29 21.99 27.99
N ILE A 501 19.14 20.97 28.84
CA ILE A 501 19.71 20.94 30.18
C ILE A 501 20.97 20.07 30.15
N ASP A 502 22.13 20.72 30.17
CA ASP A 502 23.42 20.09 29.91
C ASP A 502 24.59 20.89 30.55
N SER A 503 25.81 20.76 30.04
CA SER A 503 27.01 21.54 30.38
C SER A 503 27.04 22.93 29.74
N GLY A 504 26.01 23.31 28.98
CA GLY A 504 25.93 24.59 28.28
C GLY A 504 26.62 24.61 26.91
N LEU A 505 26.77 25.80 26.34
CA LEU A 505 27.47 26.01 25.07
C LEU A 505 28.90 26.44 25.36
N HIS A 506 29.85 25.82 24.66
CA HIS A 506 31.24 26.25 24.63
C HIS A 506 31.31 27.76 24.29
N ASP A 507 32.10 28.54 25.02
CA ASP A 507 32.12 30.00 24.90
C ASP A 507 32.37 30.49 23.46
N ARG A 508 33.20 29.78 22.70
CA ARG A 508 33.47 30.07 21.27
C ARG A 508 32.27 29.91 20.33
N GLU A 509 31.31 29.05 20.66
CA GLU A 509 30.12 28.83 19.83
C GLU A 509 28.89 29.54 20.40
N ARG A 510 28.96 30.08 21.62
CA ARG A 510 27.80 30.66 22.32
C ARG A 510 27.08 31.73 21.49
N ASP A 511 27.84 32.67 20.92
CA ASP A 511 27.27 33.77 20.13
C ASP A 511 26.62 33.32 18.82
N ARG A 512 27.02 32.14 18.30
CA ARG A 512 26.48 31.59 17.05
C ARG A 512 25.03 31.15 17.18
N TYR A 513 24.63 30.64 18.35
CA TYR A 513 23.30 30.08 18.56
C TYR A 513 22.23 31.15 18.82
N GLN A 514 22.59 32.35 19.31
CA GLN A 514 21.65 33.44 19.64
C GLN A 514 20.47 32.96 20.50
N THR A 515 20.76 32.23 21.58
CA THR A 515 19.76 31.58 22.43
C THR A 515 19.62 32.26 23.79
N GLU A 516 18.48 32.02 24.43
CA GLU A 516 18.34 32.29 25.86
C GLU A 516 19.24 31.32 26.64
N TYR A 517 20.15 31.86 27.44
CA TYR A 517 21.17 31.10 28.14
C TYR A 517 21.12 31.40 29.63
N LYS A 518 20.95 30.36 30.46
CA LYS A 518 20.99 30.48 31.92
C LYS A 518 21.99 29.51 32.54
N ASP A 519 22.88 30.06 33.36
CA ASP A 519 23.88 29.31 34.10
C ASP A 519 23.43 29.06 35.54
N PHE A 520 23.40 27.80 35.96
CA PHE A 520 23.07 27.35 37.31
C PHE A 520 24.29 26.84 38.09
N THR A 521 25.48 26.88 37.48
CA THR A 521 26.75 26.50 38.10
C THR A 521 27.43 27.67 38.80
N GLY A 522 27.23 28.89 38.28
CA GLY A 522 27.91 30.10 38.77
C GLY A 522 29.35 30.25 38.29
N VAL A 523 29.82 29.40 37.37
CA VAL A 523 31.18 29.45 36.80
C VAL A 523 31.19 30.31 35.52
N PRO A 524 32.04 31.35 35.42
CA PRO A 524 31.94 32.34 34.36
C PRO A 524 32.36 31.84 32.97
N THR A 525 33.21 30.82 32.90
CA THR A 525 33.74 30.26 31.65
C THR A 525 33.18 28.87 31.38
N ASN A 526 32.98 28.54 30.10
CA ASN A 526 32.56 27.22 29.66
C ASN A 526 33.42 26.68 28.51
N ASP A 527 34.19 25.64 28.82
CA ASP A 527 35.05 24.91 27.88
C ASP A 527 34.51 23.52 27.48
N SER A 528 33.31 23.15 27.96
CA SER A 528 32.66 21.90 27.57
C SER A 528 32.07 21.99 26.15
N TRP A 529 32.26 20.93 25.38
CA TRP A 529 31.69 20.77 24.04
C TRP A 529 30.45 19.87 24.01
N HIS A 530 30.10 19.24 25.12
CA HIS A 530 29.01 18.26 25.19
C HIS A 530 27.65 18.90 24.89
N GLY A 531 27.29 20.00 25.57
CA GLY A 531 26.04 20.71 25.30
C GLY A 531 26.00 21.38 23.94
N THR A 532 27.15 21.88 23.44
CA THR A 532 27.28 22.38 22.05
C THR A 532 26.98 21.29 21.03
N CYS A 533 27.46 20.06 21.25
CA CYS A 533 27.18 18.92 20.37
C CYS A 533 25.69 18.58 20.37
N CYS A 534 25.07 18.51 21.56
CA CYS A 534 23.62 18.26 21.68
C CYS A 534 22.79 19.35 20.96
N ALA A 535 23.15 20.63 21.12
CA ALA A 535 22.48 21.73 20.44
C ALA A 535 22.61 21.64 18.91
N GLY A 536 23.80 21.30 18.40
CA GLY A 536 24.03 21.10 16.98
C GLY A 536 23.22 19.93 16.39
N ILE A 537 23.13 18.81 17.12
CA ILE A 537 22.30 17.65 16.72
C ILE A 537 20.82 18.04 16.64
N ILE A 538 20.31 18.75 17.66
CA ILE A 538 18.92 19.21 17.67
C ILE A 538 18.63 20.13 16.49
N GLN A 539 19.53 21.07 16.16
CA GLN A 539 19.39 21.95 15.00
C GLN A 539 19.48 21.20 13.66
N GLY A 540 20.28 20.13 13.58
CA GLY A 540 20.32 19.25 12.41
C GLY A 540 18.95 18.61 12.13
N MET A 541 18.26 18.15 13.17
CA MET A 541 16.92 17.57 13.04
C MET A 541 15.83 18.64 12.82
N TYR A 542 15.93 19.77 13.53
CA TYR A 542 14.98 20.86 13.48
C TYR A 542 15.66 22.24 13.57
N GLU A 543 16.05 22.77 12.41
CA GLU A 543 16.76 24.05 12.27
C GLU A 543 15.98 25.25 12.84
N GLU A 544 14.64 25.24 12.76
CA GLU A 544 13.78 26.36 13.19
C GLU A 544 13.48 26.35 14.71
N ALA A 545 14.12 25.45 15.47
CA ALA A 545 13.96 25.35 16.92
C ALA A 545 14.38 26.64 17.64
N ARG A 546 13.54 27.08 18.59
CA ARG A 546 13.95 28.11 19.56
C ARG A 546 14.58 27.42 20.75
N LEU A 547 15.90 27.50 20.86
CA LEU A 547 16.64 26.82 21.93
C LEU A 547 16.78 27.69 23.18
N TYR A 548 16.63 27.06 24.33
CA TYR A 548 16.85 27.61 25.67
C TYR A 548 17.93 26.75 26.34
N ILE A 549 19.09 27.32 26.62
CA ILE A 549 20.23 26.56 27.15
C ILE A 549 20.30 26.75 28.67
N ALA A 550 20.18 25.66 29.41
CA ALA A 550 20.41 25.63 30.85
C ALA A 550 21.70 24.87 31.16
N ARG A 551 22.72 25.58 31.59
CA ARG A 551 23.97 24.97 32.07
C ARG A 551 23.81 24.57 33.54
N VAL A 552 23.85 23.26 33.81
CA VAL A 552 23.76 22.70 35.16
C VAL A 552 25.03 21.96 35.58
N PHE A 553 25.92 21.66 34.62
CA PHE A 553 27.21 21.02 34.86
C PHE A 553 28.38 21.94 34.52
N GLU A 554 29.41 21.92 35.36
CA GLU A 554 30.63 22.71 35.17
C GLU A 554 31.55 22.11 34.11
N ARG A 555 31.55 20.76 34.04
CA ARG A 555 32.27 19.91 33.07
C ARG A 555 31.36 18.74 32.67
N ASP A 556 31.85 17.79 31.90
CA ASP A 556 31.10 16.62 31.44
C ASP A 556 30.77 15.59 32.55
N HIS A 557 30.88 15.96 33.84
CA HIS A 557 30.63 15.10 34.99
C HIS A 557 29.62 15.76 35.94
N ALA A 558 28.62 14.98 36.32
CA ALA A 558 27.56 15.39 37.24
C ALA A 558 27.97 15.17 38.69
N ASP A 559 27.76 16.17 39.55
CA ASP A 559 27.75 15.98 41.01
C ASP A 559 26.41 15.35 41.42
N GLU A 560 26.44 14.27 42.20
CA GLU A 560 25.25 13.52 42.65
C GLU A 560 24.46 14.25 43.74
N ILE A 561 25.03 15.31 44.35
CA ILE A 561 24.38 16.06 45.43
C ILE A 561 23.77 17.37 44.90
N GLU A 562 24.58 18.28 44.37
CA GLU A 562 24.10 19.58 43.89
C GLU A 562 23.50 19.50 42.47
N GLY A 563 23.94 18.53 41.66
CA GLY A 563 23.49 18.36 40.29
C GLY A 563 21.97 18.19 40.15
N PRO A 564 21.32 17.28 40.92
CA PRO A 564 19.86 17.13 40.87
C PRO A 564 19.11 18.42 41.24
N LEU A 565 19.63 19.18 42.21
CA LEU A 565 19.04 20.45 42.65
C LEU A 565 19.15 21.53 41.57
N ARG A 566 20.31 21.65 40.92
CA ARG A 566 20.53 22.56 39.78
C ARG A 566 19.63 22.16 38.60
N MET A 567 19.53 20.86 38.30
CA MET A 567 18.66 20.34 37.24
C MET A 567 17.18 20.63 37.52
N ALA A 568 16.71 20.45 38.76
CA ALA A 568 15.34 20.78 39.16
C ALA A 568 15.04 22.29 38.95
N ARG A 569 15.96 23.18 39.34
CA ARG A 569 15.85 24.63 39.12
C ARG A 569 15.85 24.99 37.63
N ALA A 570 16.64 24.29 36.81
CA ALA A 570 16.67 24.47 35.37
C ALA A 570 15.35 24.05 34.70
N ILE A 571 14.75 22.94 35.14
CA ILE A 571 13.43 22.50 34.68
C ILE A 571 12.36 23.55 35.03
N HIS A 572 12.37 24.09 36.25
CA HIS A 572 11.45 25.17 36.65
C HIS A 572 11.59 26.39 35.75
N TRP A 573 12.83 26.85 35.53
CA TRP A 573 13.09 27.96 34.63
C TRP A 573 12.58 27.70 33.20
N ALA A 574 12.73 26.48 32.68
CA ALA A 574 12.31 26.16 31.32
C ALA A 574 10.77 26.18 31.14
N ILE A 575 10.02 25.75 32.16
CA ILE A 575 8.54 25.67 32.06
C ILE A 575 7.84 26.98 32.44
N GLU A 576 8.49 27.84 33.22
CA GLU A 576 7.94 29.12 33.65
C GLU A 576 8.04 30.20 32.55
N PRO A 577 7.10 31.17 32.49
CA PRO A 577 7.24 32.33 31.63
C PRO A 577 8.51 33.14 31.96
N PRO A 578 9.22 33.71 30.96
CA PRO A 578 8.85 33.78 29.54
C PRO A 578 9.29 32.58 28.69
N CYS A 579 9.95 31.57 29.27
CA CYS A 579 10.47 30.42 28.52
C CYS A 579 9.33 29.57 27.98
N SER A 580 8.52 28.99 28.88
CA SER A 580 7.37 28.13 28.56
C SER A 580 7.66 27.20 27.37
N VAL A 581 8.70 26.38 27.50
CA VAL A 581 9.17 25.50 26.41
C VAL A 581 8.21 24.34 26.14
N ASP A 582 8.30 23.76 24.95
CA ASP A 582 7.50 22.59 24.57
C ASP A 582 8.19 21.27 24.93
N ILE A 583 9.52 21.24 24.84
CA ILE A 583 10.35 20.05 25.03
C ILE A 583 11.53 20.40 25.93
N ILE A 584 11.88 19.51 26.85
CA ILE A 584 13.11 19.55 27.64
C ILE A 584 13.96 18.33 27.26
N SER A 585 15.15 18.56 26.72
CA SER A 585 16.17 17.55 26.47
C SER A 585 17.17 17.52 27.63
N ILE A 586 17.21 16.39 28.35
CA ILE A 586 18.11 16.16 29.47
C ILE A 586 19.14 15.11 29.09
N SER A 587 20.33 15.57 28.71
CA SER A 587 21.43 14.72 28.25
C SER A 587 22.36 14.31 29.40
N ALA A 588 21.77 14.07 30.58
CA ALA A 588 22.47 13.67 31.80
C ALA A 588 21.50 13.03 32.81
N GLY A 589 22.05 12.46 33.89
CA GLY A 589 21.25 11.97 35.00
C GLY A 589 22.11 11.47 36.16
N PHE A 590 21.42 11.01 37.20
CA PHE A 590 21.97 10.71 38.52
C PHE A 590 21.65 9.28 38.94
N ARG A 591 22.53 8.70 39.75
CA ARG A 591 22.33 7.32 40.27
C ARG A 591 21.21 7.30 41.29
N ASN A 592 21.20 8.33 42.15
CA ASN A 592 20.28 8.41 43.28
C ASN A 592 18.98 9.12 42.91
N TYR A 593 17.90 8.76 43.61
CA TYR A 593 16.65 9.50 43.55
C TYR A 593 16.81 10.86 44.23
N SER A 594 16.22 11.91 43.65
CA SER A 594 16.06 13.23 44.27
C SER A 594 14.60 13.63 44.20
N LYS A 595 14.04 13.97 45.36
CA LYS A 595 12.64 14.40 45.48
C LYS A 595 12.41 15.71 44.72
N GLU A 596 13.35 16.63 44.77
CA GLU A 596 13.26 17.93 44.11
C GLU A 596 13.21 17.79 42.60
N LEU A 597 14.03 16.89 42.05
CA LEU A 597 14.05 16.60 40.63
C LEU A 597 12.81 15.81 40.18
N ASP A 598 12.32 14.89 41.01
CA ASP A 598 11.04 14.18 40.83
C ASP A 598 9.84 15.14 40.73
N ASP A 599 9.75 16.07 41.70
CA ASP A 599 8.72 17.12 41.72
C ASP A 599 8.85 18.05 40.50
N ALA A 600 10.07 18.30 40.01
CA ALA A 600 10.32 19.15 38.85
C ALA A 600 9.88 18.48 37.54
N VAL A 601 10.25 17.22 37.28
CA VAL A 601 9.81 16.52 36.05
C VAL A 601 8.30 16.24 36.06
N THR A 602 7.72 15.99 37.23
CA THR A 602 6.27 15.84 37.38
C THR A 602 5.53 17.15 37.09
N ARG A 603 6.08 18.29 37.53
CA ARG A 603 5.55 19.62 37.17
C ARG A 603 5.70 19.94 35.70
N ALA A 604 6.82 19.57 35.07
CA ALA A 604 7.00 19.74 33.63
C ALA A 604 5.95 18.95 32.83
N LYS A 605 5.72 17.68 33.17
CA LYS A 605 4.65 16.88 32.59
C LYS A 605 3.27 17.52 32.79
N ALA A 606 2.97 18.01 34.00
CA ALA A 606 1.70 18.66 34.30
C ALA A 606 1.49 19.96 33.50
N ALA A 607 2.58 20.67 33.18
CA ALA A 607 2.56 21.83 32.29
C ALA A 607 2.43 21.47 30.80
N GLY A 608 2.36 20.17 30.45
CA GLY A 608 2.25 19.69 29.07
C GLY A 608 3.59 19.64 28.33
N VAL A 609 4.72 19.77 29.03
CA VAL A 609 6.07 19.78 28.47
C VAL A 609 6.60 18.35 28.37
N LEU A 610 7.12 17.98 27.20
CA LEU A 610 7.76 16.68 26.99
C LEU A 610 9.17 16.68 27.58
N VAL A 611 9.44 15.80 28.54
CA VAL A 611 10.80 15.60 29.06
C VAL A 611 11.42 14.36 28.42
N VAL A 612 12.48 14.55 27.65
CA VAL A 612 13.26 13.48 27.01
C VAL A 612 14.60 13.38 27.72
N ALA A 613 14.96 12.20 28.23
CA ALA A 613 16.13 12.04 29.09
C ALA A 613 16.98 10.81 28.73
N ALA A 614 18.30 10.98 28.84
CA ALA A 614 19.30 9.96 28.50
C ALA A 614 19.30 8.79 29.49
N ALA A 615 19.37 7.56 28.97
CA ALA A 615 19.35 6.35 29.82
C ALA A 615 20.59 6.23 30.73
N SER A 616 21.74 6.81 30.34
CA SER A 616 23.10 6.71 30.92
C SER A 616 24.07 5.90 30.05
N ASN A 617 25.36 5.99 30.36
CA ASN A 617 26.43 5.24 29.72
C ASN A 617 27.10 4.26 30.70
N TRP A 618 26.34 3.72 31.66
CA TRP A 618 26.87 2.94 32.79
C TRP A 618 26.96 1.44 32.56
N GLN A 619 26.60 0.93 31.38
CA GLN A 619 26.63 -0.50 31.11
C GLN A 619 25.86 -1.28 32.21
N ASN A 620 26.23 -2.53 32.48
CA ASN A 620 25.65 -3.30 33.57
C ASN A 620 26.25 -2.99 34.96
N THR A 621 26.92 -1.84 35.11
CA THR A 621 27.43 -1.40 36.42
C THR A 621 26.40 -0.60 37.21
N ASN A 622 25.34 -0.10 36.55
CA ASN A 622 24.25 0.60 37.21
C ASN A 622 22.96 0.52 36.37
N THR A 623 21.85 0.94 36.97
CA THR A 623 20.54 1.03 36.31
C THR A 623 20.41 2.32 35.52
N VAL A 624 19.35 2.43 34.71
CA VAL A 624 18.97 3.70 34.05
C VAL A 624 19.01 4.87 35.01
N ALA A 625 19.60 5.99 34.58
CA ALA A 625 19.73 7.19 35.38
C ALA A 625 18.39 7.84 35.73
N PHE A 626 18.34 8.54 36.86
CA PHE A 626 17.26 9.45 37.19
C PHE A 626 17.56 10.86 36.61
N PRO A 627 16.63 11.51 35.90
CA PRO A 627 15.20 11.24 35.89
C PRO A 627 14.72 10.31 34.76
N ALA A 628 15.57 9.83 33.85
CA ALA A 628 15.15 9.01 32.70
C ALA A 628 14.34 7.77 33.09
N ARG A 629 14.62 7.16 34.25
CA ARG A 629 13.84 6.03 34.79
C ARG A 629 12.44 6.40 35.34
N HIS A 630 12.03 7.67 35.30
CA HIS A 630 10.72 8.12 35.78
C HIS A 630 9.61 7.92 34.74
N ASN A 631 9.10 6.69 34.62
CA ASN A 631 8.17 6.25 33.57
C ASN A 631 6.94 7.12 33.34
N LEU A 632 6.43 7.74 34.42
CA LEU A 632 5.22 8.54 34.34
C LEU A 632 5.44 9.95 33.79
N SER A 633 6.67 10.48 33.81
CA SER A 633 6.94 11.91 33.55
C SER A 633 8.05 12.14 32.53
N THR A 634 8.85 11.12 32.22
CA THR A 634 9.98 11.23 31.29
C THR A 634 9.97 10.14 30.24
N MET A 635 10.41 10.52 29.05
CA MET A 635 10.71 9.60 27.96
C MET A 635 12.20 9.23 27.98
N CYS A 636 12.51 7.97 28.30
CA CYS A 636 13.88 7.45 28.36
C CYS A 636 14.41 7.08 26.98
N ILE A 637 15.62 7.53 26.63
CA ILE A 637 16.27 7.25 25.35
C ILE A 637 17.61 6.54 25.54
N TYR A 638 17.74 5.39 24.90
CA TYR A 638 18.95 4.58 24.77
C TYR A 638 19.67 4.91 23.44
N SER A 639 20.92 4.46 23.30
CA SER A 639 21.74 4.72 22.12
C SER A 639 21.80 3.50 21.19
N THR A 640 21.85 3.74 19.88
CA THR A 640 22.25 2.75 18.88
C THR A 640 23.46 3.22 18.08
N ASN A 641 24.15 2.27 17.45
CA ASN A 641 25.07 2.56 16.36
C ASN A 641 24.32 2.78 15.03
N THR A 642 25.05 3.07 13.95
CA THR A 642 24.49 3.29 12.61
C THR A 642 23.86 2.04 11.99
N GLY A 643 24.18 0.85 12.50
CA GLY A 643 23.52 -0.41 12.15
C GLY A 643 22.25 -0.69 12.93
N ASN A 644 21.71 0.28 13.69
CA ASN A 644 20.56 0.14 14.59
C ASN A 644 20.73 -0.93 15.68
N GLN A 645 21.97 -1.26 16.05
CA GLN A 645 22.27 -2.17 17.16
C GLN A 645 22.47 -1.38 18.45
N SER A 646 22.13 -1.99 19.59
CA SER A 646 22.35 -1.38 20.91
C SER A 646 23.82 -1.01 21.13
N SER A 647 24.06 0.23 21.56
CA SER A 647 25.39 0.66 21.98
C SER A 647 25.89 -0.15 23.18
N SER A 648 27.19 -0.45 23.20
CA SER A 648 27.84 -1.25 24.24
C SER A 648 27.88 -0.56 25.61
N PHE A 649 27.68 0.76 25.66
CA PHE A 649 27.66 1.56 26.89
C PHE A 649 26.26 1.74 27.49
N ASN A 650 25.19 1.33 26.80
CA ASN A 650 23.83 1.42 27.34
C ASN A 650 23.71 0.65 28.67
N PRO A 651 22.95 1.16 29.65
CA PRO A 651 22.58 0.37 30.82
C PRO A 651 21.60 -0.75 30.43
N GLU A 652 21.37 -1.69 31.35
CA GLU A 652 20.40 -2.77 31.14
C GLU A 652 18.99 -2.19 30.83
N PRO A 653 18.31 -2.66 29.77
CA PRO A 653 16.92 -2.30 29.46
C PRO A 653 15.95 -2.70 30.57
N ARG A 654 14.85 -1.96 30.71
CA ARG A 654 13.86 -2.22 31.78
C ARG A 654 12.62 -2.92 31.23
N ALA A 655 12.15 -3.96 31.93
CA ALA A 655 11.05 -4.81 31.46
C ALA A 655 9.68 -4.11 31.38
N ASP A 656 9.47 -3.05 32.16
CA ASP A 656 8.19 -2.36 32.32
C ASP A 656 8.01 -1.16 31.37
N THR A 657 8.96 -0.93 30.46
CA THR A 657 8.90 0.21 29.52
C THR A 657 9.30 -0.14 28.10
N GLN A 658 8.98 0.76 27.16
CA GLN A 658 9.23 0.55 25.74
C GLN A 658 10.71 0.58 25.33
N ASN A 659 11.61 1.07 26.19
CA ASN A 659 13.07 1.16 25.96
C ASN A 659 13.44 1.68 24.56
N PHE A 660 13.02 2.90 24.25
CA PHE A 660 13.32 3.53 22.97
C PHE A 660 14.81 3.79 22.80
N ALA A 661 15.33 3.54 21.60
CA ALA A 661 16.71 3.80 21.24
C ALA A 661 16.79 4.52 19.89
N ILE A 662 17.78 5.38 19.69
CA ILE A 662 18.06 6.02 18.40
C ILE A 662 19.57 6.25 18.29
N LEU A 663 20.05 6.60 17.10
CA LEU A 663 21.47 6.83 16.85
C LEU A 663 22.08 7.75 17.91
N GLY A 664 23.09 7.24 18.61
CA GLY A 664 23.85 7.98 19.61
C GLY A 664 25.36 7.83 19.45
N GLU A 665 25.84 7.22 18.38
CA GLU A 665 27.27 7.00 18.12
C GLU A 665 27.77 7.75 16.88
N GLY A 666 29.03 8.19 16.93
CA GLY A 666 29.75 8.63 15.73
C GLY A 666 29.47 10.07 15.26
N PHE A 667 28.89 10.92 16.12
CA PHE A 667 28.63 12.32 15.79
C PHE A 667 29.94 13.12 15.70
N GLN A 668 30.07 13.98 14.69
CA GLN A 668 31.26 14.81 14.52
C GLN A 668 31.38 15.80 15.69
N HIS A 669 32.58 15.93 16.26
CA HIS A 669 32.84 16.94 17.28
C HIS A 669 32.60 18.36 16.71
N PRO A 670 31.91 19.28 17.44
CA PRO A 670 31.57 20.60 16.89
C PRO A 670 32.78 21.47 16.52
N ASP A 671 33.88 21.36 17.28
CA ASP A 671 35.17 21.89 16.86
C ASP A 671 35.71 21.06 15.69
N GLN A 672 35.50 21.54 14.46
CA GLN A 672 35.94 20.87 13.23
C GLN A 672 37.47 20.68 13.13
N ARG A 673 38.25 21.34 14.01
CA ARG A 673 39.71 21.12 14.11
C ARG A 673 40.02 19.80 14.82
N ARG A 674 39.07 19.25 15.57
CA ARG A 674 39.17 17.95 16.24
C ARG A 674 38.56 16.90 15.32
N ASN A 675 39.38 15.95 14.88
CA ASN A 675 38.91 14.79 14.13
C ASN A 675 38.41 13.68 15.08
N GLU A 676 37.62 14.07 16.08
CA GLU A 676 37.08 13.21 17.13
C GLU A 676 35.58 13.01 16.90
N ARG A 677 35.07 11.85 17.31
CA ARG A 677 33.65 11.52 17.27
C ARG A 677 33.10 11.41 18.69
N MET A 678 31.89 11.92 18.89
CA MET A 678 31.18 11.87 20.15
C MET A 678 30.11 10.79 20.10
N SER A 679 30.06 9.97 21.15
CA SER A 679 29.10 8.87 21.31
C SER A 679 28.55 8.87 22.73
N GLY A 680 27.25 8.62 22.88
CA GLY A 680 26.58 8.52 24.18
C GLY A 680 25.06 8.55 24.07
N THR A 681 24.38 8.10 25.13
CA THR A 681 22.92 8.25 25.27
C THR A 681 22.48 9.71 25.27
N SER A 682 23.37 10.64 25.62
CA SER A 682 23.23 12.08 25.45
C SER A 682 22.97 12.49 24.00
N MET A 683 23.75 11.97 23.04
CA MET A 683 23.59 12.26 21.61
C MET A 683 22.29 11.67 21.10
N ALA A 684 21.95 10.43 21.48
CA ALA A 684 20.67 9.81 21.15
C ALA A 684 19.47 10.63 21.68
N THR A 685 19.58 11.16 22.90
CA THR A 685 18.56 12.03 23.50
C THR A 685 18.38 13.32 22.71
N ALA A 686 19.48 13.93 22.24
CA ALA A 686 19.43 15.11 21.38
C ALA A 686 18.76 14.80 20.03
N VAL A 687 19.07 13.67 19.38
CA VAL A 687 18.39 13.24 18.15
C VAL A 687 16.89 13.04 18.40
N ALA A 688 16.52 12.33 19.47
CA ALA A 688 15.13 12.07 19.83
C ALA A 688 14.36 13.38 20.12
N ALA A 689 14.95 14.31 20.86
CA ALA A 689 14.35 15.61 21.15
C ALA A 689 14.17 16.45 19.88
N GLY A 690 15.16 16.46 18.98
CA GLY A 690 15.06 17.14 17.69
C GLY A 690 13.98 16.54 16.77
N LEU A 691 13.89 15.20 16.71
CA LEU A 691 12.84 14.50 15.97
C LEU A 691 11.45 14.78 16.56
N ALA A 692 11.31 14.72 17.88
CA ALA A 692 10.08 15.06 18.58
C ALA A 692 9.65 16.50 18.28
N ALA A 693 10.60 17.45 18.29
CA ALA A 693 10.32 18.84 17.93
C ALA A 693 9.84 18.99 16.49
N ARG A 694 10.46 18.28 15.54
CA ARG A 694 10.02 18.27 14.14
C ARG A 694 8.58 17.74 14.00
N ILE A 695 8.22 16.70 14.74
CA ILE A 695 6.86 16.13 14.77
C ILE A 695 5.85 17.12 15.37
N VAL A 696 6.21 17.78 16.48
CA VAL A 696 5.36 18.81 17.09
C VAL A 696 5.17 19.98 16.14
N ASP A 697 6.23 20.48 15.51
CA ASP A 697 6.15 21.55 14.49
C ASP A 697 5.21 21.15 13.35
N PHE A 698 5.40 19.95 12.78
CA PHE A 698 4.57 19.43 11.70
C PHE A 698 3.09 19.39 12.08
N SER A 699 2.76 19.00 13.31
CA SER A 699 1.37 18.98 13.81
C SER A 699 0.75 20.36 14.00
N ARG A 700 1.57 21.41 14.15
CA ARG A 700 1.12 22.80 14.32
C ARG A 700 0.88 23.52 12.99
N GLN A 701 1.48 23.04 11.90
CA GLN A 701 1.31 23.61 10.56
C GLN A 701 -0.17 23.59 10.15
N ASN A 702 -0.63 24.67 9.50
CA ASN A 702 -2.05 24.90 9.24
C ASN A 702 -2.70 23.82 8.36
N ASP A 703 -1.95 23.28 7.40
CA ASP A 703 -2.38 22.23 6.49
C ASP A 703 -2.40 20.82 7.11
N ASN A 704 -1.78 20.64 8.28
CA ASN A 704 -1.71 19.34 8.97
C ASN A 704 -2.57 19.29 10.23
N LYS A 705 -2.71 20.41 10.94
CA LYS A 705 -3.37 20.48 12.26
C LYS A 705 -4.78 19.92 12.26
N ALA A 706 -5.55 20.15 11.19
CA ALA A 706 -6.92 19.66 11.06
C ALA A 706 -7.02 18.16 10.72
N SER A 707 -5.95 17.57 10.20
CA SER A 707 -5.92 16.19 9.71
C SER A 707 -5.34 15.20 10.71
N ILE A 708 -4.67 15.68 11.77
CA ILE A 708 -4.07 14.83 12.81
C ILE A 708 -5.02 14.76 14.00
N PHE A 709 -5.48 13.56 14.34
CA PHE A 709 -6.30 13.33 15.52
C PHE A 709 -5.57 13.82 16.79
N ARG A 710 -6.25 14.66 17.59
CA ARG A 710 -5.69 15.27 18.81
C ARG A 710 -4.33 15.96 18.61
N ALA A 711 -4.16 16.71 17.51
CA ALA A 711 -2.92 17.42 17.18
C ALA A 711 -2.31 18.22 18.36
N GLN A 712 -3.14 18.82 19.22
CA GLN A 712 -2.69 19.57 20.41
C GLN A 712 -2.01 18.71 21.50
N ASP A 713 -2.22 17.39 21.47
CA ASP A 713 -1.65 16.44 22.43
C ASP A 713 -0.40 15.73 21.90
N VAL A 714 -0.03 15.95 20.63
CA VAL A 714 1.14 15.31 19.98
C VAL A 714 2.43 15.54 20.77
N GLY A 715 2.63 16.77 21.26
CA GLY A 715 3.80 17.14 22.06
C GLY A 715 3.76 16.70 23.52
N LYS A 716 2.69 16.02 23.98
CA LYS A 716 2.61 15.52 25.36
C LYS A 716 3.19 14.11 25.44
N LEU A 717 3.63 13.71 26.64
CA LEU A 717 4.28 12.41 26.86
C LEU A 717 3.48 11.21 26.29
N PRO A 718 2.17 11.03 26.55
CA PRO A 718 1.43 9.90 25.97
C PRO A 718 1.38 9.90 24.45
N GLY A 719 1.20 11.08 23.85
CA GLY A 719 1.17 11.25 22.38
C GLY A 719 2.51 10.87 21.75
N MET A 720 3.60 11.42 22.29
CA MET A 720 4.93 11.13 21.75
C MET A 720 5.36 9.68 21.96
N LEU A 721 5.01 9.05 23.08
CA LEU A 721 5.25 7.61 23.30
C LEU A 721 4.52 6.75 22.25
N ALA A 722 3.25 7.07 21.95
CA ALA A 722 2.50 6.34 20.93
C ALA A 722 3.10 6.52 19.52
N ILE A 723 3.51 7.74 19.18
CA ILE A 723 4.12 8.08 17.89
C ILE A 723 5.48 7.39 17.72
N PHE A 724 6.35 7.46 18.72
CA PHE A 724 7.65 6.77 18.68
C PHE A 724 7.47 5.26 18.67
N SER A 725 6.46 4.72 19.37
CA SER A 725 6.11 3.31 19.31
C SER A 725 5.72 2.90 17.88
N ALA A 726 4.95 3.73 17.16
CA ALA A 726 4.48 3.44 15.81
C ALA A 726 5.62 3.42 14.77
N MET A 727 6.67 4.22 14.95
CA MET A 727 7.84 4.26 14.06
C MET A 727 9.04 3.45 14.58
N SER A 728 8.86 2.64 15.62
CA SER A 728 9.94 1.85 16.22
C SER A 728 9.91 0.39 15.81
N LYS A 729 11.10 -0.20 15.66
CA LYS A 729 11.31 -1.61 15.34
C LYS A 729 12.06 -2.33 16.48
N PRO A 730 11.83 -3.63 16.69
CA PRO A 730 12.57 -4.39 17.70
C PRO A 730 14.07 -4.47 17.36
N ALA A 731 14.93 -4.25 18.36
CA ALA A 731 16.37 -4.52 18.35
C ALA A 731 16.78 -5.15 19.69
N GLY A 732 16.64 -6.47 19.78
CA GLY A 732 16.79 -7.18 21.06
C GLY A 732 15.76 -6.71 22.09
N ASN A 733 16.23 -6.32 23.29
CA ASN A 733 15.40 -5.80 24.38
C ASN A 733 15.09 -4.29 24.26
N LEU A 734 15.60 -3.64 23.21
CA LEU A 734 15.35 -2.23 22.89
C LEU A 734 14.38 -2.11 21.69
N ARG A 735 13.80 -0.93 21.55
CA ARG A 735 13.02 -0.54 20.37
C ARG A 735 13.73 0.61 19.67
N TYR A 736 14.41 0.36 18.57
CA TYR A 736 15.05 1.44 17.84
C TYR A 736 14.02 2.24 17.05
N ILE A 737 14.12 3.56 17.11
CA ILE A 737 13.28 4.51 16.40
C ILE A 737 13.80 4.59 14.96
N SER A 738 12.92 4.34 14.00
CA SER A 738 13.22 4.41 12.57
C SER A 738 12.39 5.54 11.95
N PRO A 739 12.93 6.78 11.86
CA PRO A 739 12.16 7.95 11.44
C PRO A 739 11.50 7.77 10.06
N LEU A 740 12.15 7.02 9.16
CA LEU A 740 11.65 6.75 7.81
C LEU A 740 10.37 5.90 7.76
N GLU A 741 9.96 5.26 8.86
CA GLU A 741 8.64 4.59 8.94
C GLU A 741 7.46 5.57 8.90
N LEU A 742 7.70 6.87 9.13
CA LEU A 742 6.71 7.92 8.92
C LEU A 742 6.46 8.22 7.43
N LEU A 743 7.35 7.75 6.55
CA LEU A 743 7.29 7.96 5.12
C LEU A 743 6.76 6.71 4.39
N PRO A 744 6.27 6.85 3.15
CA PRO A 744 5.95 5.70 2.32
C PRO A 744 7.22 4.97 1.87
N LEU A 745 7.08 3.70 1.47
CA LEU A 745 8.18 2.89 0.93
C LEU A 745 8.89 3.55 -0.28
N ARG A 746 8.21 4.46 -0.99
CA ARG A 746 8.74 5.26 -2.09
C ARG A 746 8.57 6.75 -1.80
N HIS A 747 9.32 7.26 -0.83
CA HIS A 747 9.34 8.68 -0.45
C HIS A 747 10.25 9.53 -1.32
N GLY A 748 10.16 10.85 -1.21
CA GLY A 748 10.93 11.80 -2.03
C GLY A 748 10.34 12.02 -3.43
N VAL A 749 9.26 11.30 -3.75
CA VAL A 749 8.53 11.32 -5.02
C VAL A 749 7.52 12.49 -5.07
N SER A 750 6.66 12.58 -4.06
CA SER A 750 5.67 13.63 -3.91
C SER A 750 5.68 14.08 -2.48
N ARG A 751 6.09 15.34 -2.25
CA ARG A 751 6.11 15.92 -0.91
C ARG A 751 4.72 15.87 -0.27
N GLU A 752 3.65 16.02 -1.03
CA GLU A 752 2.29 15.94 -0.47
C GLU A 752 1.90 14.51 -0.09
N ALA A 753 2.30 13.50 -0.88
CA ALA A 753 2.08 12.10 -0.51
C ALA A 753 2.87 11.71 0.74
N ASP A 754 4.11 12.18 0.84
CA ASP A 754 4.95 12.00 2.02
C ASP A 754 4.30 12.65 3.26
N ARG A 755 3.85 13.90 3.13
CA ARG A 755 3.12 14.62 4.20
C ARG A 755 1.82 13.93 4.57
N GLN A 756 1.06 13.45 3.59
CA GLN A 756 -0.17 12.70 3.81
C GLN A 756 0.08 11.42 4.61
N ARG A 757 1.13 10.67 4.26
CA ARG A 757 1.52 9.48 5.01
C ARG A 757 1.94 9.81 6.44
N VAL A 758 2.70 10.89 6.65
CA VAL A 758 3.05 11.37 8.00
C VAL A 758 1.78 11.68 8.79
N ARG A 759 0.82 12.43 8.23
CA ARG A 759 -0.47 12.73 8.88
C ARG A 759 -1.22 11.47 9.28
N GLU A 760 -1.30 10.47 8.40
CA GLU A 760 -1.97 9.19 8.67
C GLU A 760 -1.31 8.42 9.81
N VAL A 761 0.02 8.28 9.80
CA VAL A 761 0.75 7.56 10.84
C VAL A 761 0.62 8.27 12.18
N LEU A 762 0.75 9.61 12.20
CA LEU A 762 0.56 10.40 13.41
C LEU A 762 -0.87 10.28 13.95
N SER A 763 -1.89 10.39 13.08
CA SER A 763 -3.29 10.26 13.49
C SER A 763 -3.59 8.88 14.07
N GLN A 764 -3.15 7.81 13.41
CA GLN A 764 -3.32 6.42 13.88
C GLN A 764 -2.59 6.17 15.21
N ALA A 765 -1.42 6.77 15.41
CA ALA A 765 -0.70 6.68 16.67
C ALA A 765 -1.45 7.43 17.79
N MET A 766 -1.96 8.63 17.50
CA MET A 766 -2.70 9.44 18.47
C MET A 766 -4.06 8.85 18.86
N GLU A 767 -4.69 8.06 17.99
CA GLU A 767 -5.89 7.27 18.34
C GLU A 767 -5.62 6.24 19.43
N ARG A 768 -4.37 5.75 19.53
CA ARG A 768 -3.93 4.76 20.52
C ARG A 768 -3.29 5.40 21.76
N ALA A 769 -3.12 6.72 21.76
CA ALA A 769 -2.47 7.46 22.85
C ALA A 769 -3.42 7.62 24.04
N ASN A 770 -3.15 6.90 25.12
CA ASN A 770 -3.90 6.94 26.38
C ASN A 770 -3.05 7.45 27.53
#